data_AF-A0A1V8U6C5-F1
#
_entry.id   AF-A0A1V8U6C5-F1
#
_cell.length_a   1.000
_cell.length_b   1.000
_cell.length_c   1.000
_cell.angle_alpha   90.00
_cell.angle_beta   90.00
_cell.angle_gamma   90.00
#
_symmetry.space_group_name_H-M   'P 1'
#
loop_
_entity.id
_entity.type
_entity.pdbx_description
1 polymer ?
#
loop_
_entity_poly.entity_id
_entity_poly.type
_entity_poly.pdbx_seq_one_letter_code
_entity_poly.pdbx_strand_id
1 'polypeptide(L)'
;MLQEVEYTAAKQIPSSDEQLRQMFVLQLAYLDKILCHAYSVVHDLVEEGERPAAFILRLASEADDIWISVLETTLKFRVENAELYGLQPDDMPEGILTDDAAYIKIPEFWTSGQTMLKSIGPLTKLAGQISESAYEAETEDLCSKVAIENAQLVQLTCHMYEERGHWTRSRGGSRYLAEAKALQENGIKVRTEQLRDLVNIGQLPAALHLAEKYRDMHSLTRMIVDEATYLSQSYGESAGISKEVVKPRMDENTARIGRYFRKFGDDFGNAVFDYGLMQGNAGDFFKNAQEHWGKYLKTWLRADPARAKLCWINDVMADKDYAHASEMLKMVATEQEDSLWSKEVQLSLAKLSLLAASPPLSSSSTDKQPITTLLEGELLIASTQRRVYAYLLPEIHAAIDPPAELEIALELYARTTRKYHPTLYAQLENTLGKVVSHIALSLEELIDALTLTDQYDTRDPDTSLHKSSFYLALQVLNVNWPHLDPGRADYLLRLIWKRVYVSTNWGALNRKHESRPEDETHDLMRNTPLYHTIMLGTENLLFTQGFTQILAPADVHDAGTTAAELAYLQHGDDWLAGVIKDNESMDRTLLSAMEKYKCAEWTTECKRLALADLEIHQEAEAADREAEAGFEAELEVATNGHGPGNGDVREWMADEQREGYVLEESDGGAEGEEDHVDERWARVREGDSPHWAVKIEDDEEVEQVAGSEVEDEGAEDVSMGED
;
A
#
# COMPACT_ATOMS: atom_id res chain seq x y z
N MET A 1 58.48 29.66 -70.12
CA MET A 1 59.26 28.47 -69.70
C MET A 1 58.53 27.93 -68.49
N LEU A 2 57.81 26.81 -68.50
CA LEU A 2 57.77 25.62 -69.35
C LEU A 2 56.32 25.15 -69.48
N GLN A 3 56.04 24.46 -70.58
CA GLN A 3 54.72 24.04 -71.08
C GLN A 3 53.92 23.20 -70.10
N GLU A 4 52.62 23.52 -70.01
CA GLU A 4 51.56 22.59 -69.67
C GLU A 4 51.57 21.44 -70.69
N VAL A 5 51.80 20.23 -70.20
CA VAL A 5 51.47 19.00 -70.92
C VAL A 5 50.19 18.49 -70.29
N GLU A 6 49.08 18.68 -70.99
CA GLU A 6 47.82 17.99 -70.73
C GLU A 6 48.07 16.48 -70.74
N TYR A 7 47.96 15.85 -69.57
CA TYR A 7 47.79 14.41 -69.48
C TYR A 7 46.30 14.15 -69.20
N THR A 8 45.52 14.07 -70.28
CA THR A 8 44.16 13.51 -70.25
C THR A 8 44.25 12.00 -70.04
N ALA A 9 44.51 11.58 -68.80
CA ALA A 9 44.12 10.24 -68.36
C ALA A 9 42.65 10.35 -67.94
N ALA A 10 41.74 10.00 -68.86
CA ALA A 10 40.38 9.64 -68.47
C ALA A 10 40.50 8.53 -67.43
N LYS A 11 40.32 8.85 -66.14
CA LYS A 11 40.17 7.86 -65.09
C LYS A 11 38.96 7.03 -65.48
N GLN A 12 39.20 5.86 -66.08
CA GLN A 12 38.20 4.83 -66.21
C GLN A 12 37.69 4.58 -64.80
N ILE A 13 36.42 4.92 -64.57
CA ILE A 13 35.69 4.53 -63.38
C ILE A 13 35.85 2.99 -63.32
N PRO A 14 36.47 2.42 -62.28
CA PRO A 14 36.67 0.98 -62.22
C PRO A 14 35.32 0.27 -62.31
N SER A 15 35.27 -0.96 -62.83
CA SER A 15 34.02 -1.76 -62.80
C SER A 15 33.51 -1.87 -61.35
N SER A 16 32.21 -2.12 -61.14
CA SER A 16 31.62 -2.21 -59.80
C SER A 16 32.41 -3.15 -58.87
N ASP A 17 32.88 -4.27 -59.42
CA ASP A 17 33.64 -5.28 -58.68
C ASP A 17 35.04 -4.78 -58.28
N GLU A 18 35.70 -4.02 -59.15
CA GLU A 18 37.02 -3.45 -58.85
C GLU A 18 36.89 -2.28 -57.86
N GLN A 19 35.77 -1.54 -57.87
CA GLN A 19 35.48 -0.53 -56.85
C GLN A 19 35.23 -1.14 -55.47
N LEU A 20 34.42 -2.21 -55.41
CA LEU A 20 34.19 -2.97 -54.18
C LEU A 20 35.51 -3.55 -53.65
N ARG A 21 36.33 -4.11 -54.53
CA ARG A 21 37.64 -4.65 -54.16
C ARG A 21 38.59 -3.57 -53.64
N GLN A 22 38.67 -2.43 -54.33
CA GLN A 22 39.49 -1.29 -53.89
C GLN A 22 38.99 -0.72 -52.56
N MET A 23 37.68 -0.70 -52.34
CA MET A 23 37.08 -0.30 -51.07
C MET A 23 37.50 -1.25 -49.93
N PHE A 24 37.36 -2.57 -50.10
CA PHE A 24 37.79 -3.54 -49.07
C PHE A 24 39.31 -3.53 -48.84
N VAL A 25 40.12 -3.16 -49.83
CA VAL A 25 41.59 -3.11 -49.68
C VAL A 25 42.08 -1.79 -49.07
N LEU A 26 41.46 -0.65 -49.40
CA LEU A 26 41.97 0.68 -49.06
C LEU A 26 41.11 1.45 -48.04
N GLN A 27 39.87 1.03 -47.80
CA GLN A 27 38.86 1.82 -47.09
C GLN A 27 38.11 1.03 -46.00
N LEU A 28 38.70 -0.05 -45.48
CA LEU A 28 38.17 -0.83 -44.35
C LEU A 28 37.85 0.02 -43.11
N ALA A 29 38.49 1.18 -42.95
CA ALA A 29 38.24 2.12 -41.87
C ALA A 29 36.84 2.79 -41.90
N TYR A 30 36.07 2.63 -42.98
CA TYR A 30 34.72 3.20 -43.14
C TYR A 30 33.61 2.14 -43.10
N LEU A 31 33.90 0.95 -42.58
CA LEU A 31 32.94 -0.15 -42.51
C LEU A 31 31.69 0.20 -41.69
N ASP A 32 31.86 0.97 -40.63
CA ASP A 32 30.78 1.55 -39.82
C ASP A 32 29.79 2.37 -40.67
N LYS A 33 30.29 3.19 -41.59
CA LYS A 33 29.46 4.02 -42.47
C LYS A 33 28.71 3.18 -43.50
N ILE A 34 29.33 2.11 -44.00
CA ILE A 34 28.69 1.18 -44.95
C ILE A 34 27.51 0.48 -44.27
N LEU A 35 27.71 0.00 -43.04
CA LEU A 35 26.65 -0.63 -42.24
C LEU A 35 25.50 0.36 -41.98
N CYS A 36 25.80 1.58 -41.55
CA CYS A 36 24.78 2.63 -41.36
C CYS A 36 24.04 2.96 -42.67
N HIS A 37 24.74 2.94 -43.81
CA HIS A 37 24.13 3.18 -45.12
C HIS A 37 23.24 2.03 -45.57
N ALA A 38 23.60 0.77 -45.29
CA ALA A 38 22.75 -0.38 -45.57
C ALA A 38 21.38 -0.25 -44.88
N TYR A 39 21.37 0.16 -43.61
CA TYR A 39 20.12 0.51 -42.91
C TYR A 39 19.38 1.67 -43.60
N SER A 40 20.08 2.76 -43.92
CA SER A 40 19.45 3.95 -44.52
C SER A 40 18.76 3.63 -45.85
N VAL A 41 19.37 2.78 -46.68
CA VAL A 41 18.79 2.35 -47.97
C VAL A 41 17.49 1.57 -47.76
N VAL A 42 17.44 0.64 -46.80
CA VAL A 42 16.21 -0.10 -46.50
C VAL A 42 15.14 0.83 -45.96
N HIS A 43 15.51 1.74 -45.05
CA HIS A 43 14.61 2.75 -44.49
C HIS A 43 13.97 3.63 -45.56
N ASP A 44 14.78 4.25 -46.42
CA ASP A 44 14.31 5.19 -47.43
C ASP A 44 13.37 4.50 -48.44
N LEU A 45 13.66 3.25 -48.82
CA LEU A 45 12.80 2.47 -49.71
C LEU A 45 11.46 2.08 -49.08
N VAL A 46 11.41 1.88 -47.76
CA VAL A 46 10.16 1.65 -47.02
C VAL A 46 9.33 2.93 -46.96
N GLU A 47 9.96 4.07 -46.68
CA GLU A 47 9.26 5.38 -46.64
C GLU A 47 8.70 5.80 -48.00
N GLU A 48 9.40 5.50 -49.09
CA GLU A 48 8.94 5.78 -50.46
C GLU A 48 7.65 5.02 -50.81
N GLY A 49 7.46 3.80 -50.28
CA GLY A 49 6.22 3.03 -50.45
C GLY A 49 5.90 2.55 -51.88
N GLU A 50 6.78 2.77 -52.86
CA GLU A 50 6.53 2.46 -54.27
C GLU A 50 6.91 1.01 -54.66
N ARG A 51 7.61 0.28 -53.79
CA ARG A 51 8.20 -1.04 -54.10
C ARG A 51 7.38 -2.20 -53.52
N PRO A 52 7.34 -3.38 -54.18
CA PRO A 52 6.67 -4.56 -53.65
C PRO A 52 7.29 -5.04 -52.32
N ALA A 53 6.46 -5.52 -51.40
CA ALA A 53 6.88 -5.99 -50.07
C ALA A 53 7.95 -7.09 -50.14
N ALA A 54 7.83 -8.06 -51.06
CA ALA A 54 8.83 -9.12 -51.25
C ALA A 54 10.23 -8.59 -51.66
N PHE A 55 10.28 -7.49 -52.42
CA PHE A 55 11.55 -6.86 -52.79
C PHE A 55 12.19 -6.16 -51.59
N ILE A 56 11.38 -5.44 -50.81
CA ILE A 56 11.82 -4.76 -49.59
C ILE A 56 12.30 -5.79 -48.56
N LEU A 57 11.56 -6.89 -48.37
CA LEU A 57 11.92 -7.99 -47.47
C LEU A 57 13.26 -8.62 -47.85
N ARG A 58 13.52 -8.80 -49.15
CA ARG A 58 14.82 -9.30 -49.62
C ARG A 58 15.96 -8.35 -49.29
N LEU A 59 15.76 -7.04 -49.49
CA LEU A 59 16.77 -6.04 -49.13
C LEU A 59 16.99 -5.97 -47.62
N ALA A 60 15.94 -6.13 -46.82
CA ALA A 60 16.06 -6.22 -45.36
C ALA A 60 16.91 -7.44 -44.96
N SER A 61 16.63 -8.63 -45.51
CA SER A 61 17.45 -9.83 -45.25
C SER A 61 18.91 -9.66 -45.71
N GLU A 62 19.14 -9.04 -46.87
CA GLU A 62 20.51 -8.76 -47.34
C GLU A 62 21.23 -7.75 -46.43
N ALA A 63 20.51 -6.76 -45.87
CA ALA A 63 21.08 -5.83 -44.90
C ALA A 63 21.41 -6.53 -43.57
N ASP A 64 20.51 -7.39 -43.08
CA ASP A 64 20.69 -8.18 -41.87
C ASP A 64 21.92 -9.10 -42.01
N ASP A 65 22.03 -9.84 -43.13
CA ASP A 65 23.18 -10.68 -43.48
C ASP A 65 24.51 -9.90 -43.37
N ILE A 66 24.55 -8.68 -43.92
CA ILE A 66 25.76 -7.83 -43.90
C ILE A 66 26.10 -7.42 -42.47
N TRP A 67 25.11 -6.96 -41.70
CA TRP A 67 25.32 -6.53 -40.32
C TRP A 67 25.79 -7.68 -39.43
N ILE A 68 25.12 -8.83 -39.50
CA ILE A 68 25.45 -10.03 -38.73
C ILE A 68 26.85 -10.51 -39.11
N SER A 69 27.10 -10.73 -40.41
CA SER A 69 28.38 -11.26 -40.89
C SER A 69 29.56 -10.39 -40.47
N VAL A 70 29.44 -9.06 -40.58
CA VAL A 70 30.52 -8.14 -40.24
C VAL A 70 30.77 -8.11 -38.74
N LEU A 71 29.71 -8.00 -37.92
CA LEU A 71 29.86 -7.91 -36.47
C LEU A 71 30.32 -9.24 -35.86
N GLU A 72 29.72 -10.36 -36.22
CA GLU A 72 30.11 -11.68 -35.72
C GLU A 72 31.55 -12.03 -36.14
N THR A 73 31.94 -11.76 -37.39
CA THR A 73 33.33 -11.99 -37.82
C THR A 73 34.29 -11.12 -37.03
N THR A 74 33.92 -9.87 -36.74
CA THR A 74 34.75 -8.96 -35.94
C THR A 74 34.89 -9.45 -34.50
N LEU A 75 33.80 -9.87 -33.86
CA LEU A 75 33.80 -10.40 -32.49
C LEU A 75 34.58 -11.70 -32.40
N LYS A 76 34.36 -12.63 -33.33
CA LYS A 76 35.10 -13.90 -33.43
C LYS A 76 36.60 -13.65 -33.62
N PHE A 77 36.97 -12.74 -34.51
CA PHE A 77 38.37 -12.37 -34.72
C PHE A 77 39.02 -11.86 -33.43
N ARG A 78 38.31 -11.06 -32.61
CA ARG A 78 38.84 -10.57 -31.33
C ARG A 78 39.13 -11.71 -30.36
N VAL A 79 38.22 -12.68 -30.24
CA VAL A 79 38.43 -13.85 -29.36
C VAL A 79 39.62 -14.67 -29.83
N GLU A 80 39.66 -15.02 -31.12
CA GLU A 80 40.71 -15.88 -31.70
C GLU A 80 42.11 -15.24 -31.63
N ASN A 81 42.18 -13.91 -31.63
CA ASN A 81 43.43 -13.16 -31.66
C ASN A 81 43.71 -12.42 -30.33
N ALA A 82 42.93 -12.66 -29.28
CA ALA A 82 43.04 -11.95 -28.00
C ALA A 82 44.47 -11.97 -27.43
N GLU A 83 45.10 -13.15 -27.46
CA GLU A 83 46.43 -13.38 -26.92
C GLU A 83 47.51 -12.55 -27.64
N LEU A 84 47.34 -12.28 -28.95
CA LEU A 84 48.28 -11.45 -29.72
C LEU A 84 48.31 -10.00 -29.21
N TYR A 85 47.24 -9.55 -28.58
CA TYR A 85 47.10 -8.21 -28.00
C TYR A 85 47.31 -8.19 -26.49
N GLY A 86 47.72 -9.32 -25.88
CA GLY A 86 47.92 -9.44 -24.44
C GLY A 86 46.62 -9.47 -23.63
N LEU A 87 45.50 -9.80 -24.28
CA LEU A 87 44.20 -10.03 -23.63
C LEU A 87 43.99 -11.53 -23.46
N GLN A 88 43.31 -11.95 -22.39
CA GLN A 88 42.91 -13.35 -22.24
C GLN A 88 41.57 -13.58 -22.97
N PRO A 89 41.42 -14.66 -23.75
CA PRO A 89 40.15 -15.02 -24.37
C PRO A 89 39.01 -15.16 -23.35
N ASP A 90 39.31 -15.68 -22.16
CA ASP A 90 38.35 -15.89 -21.06
C ASP A 90 37.76 -14.57 -20.52
N ASP A 91 38.49 -13.46 -20.63
CA ASP A 91 38.02 -12.13 -20.23
C ASP A 91 37.09 -11.48 -21.28
N MET A 92 36.94 -12.13 -22.45
CA MET A 92 36.13 -11.67 -23.58
C MET A 92 35.07 -12.68 -24.03
N PRO A 93 34.11 -13.07 -23.16
CA PRO A 93 33.00 -13.90 -23.59
C PRO A 93 32.29 -13.23 -24.78
N GLU A 94 32.14 -13.98 -25.87
CA GLU A 94 31.51 -13.51 -27.13
C GLU A 94 32.18 -12.27 -27.78
N GLY A 95 33.46 -12.01 -27.46
CA GLY A 95 34.27 -10.98 -28.12
C GLY A 95 34.18 -9.57 -27.51
N ILE A 96 33.66 -9.46 -26.28
CA ILE A 96 33.50 -8.20 -25.54
C ILE A 96 34.19 -8.32 -24.19
N LEU A 97 35.03 -7.35 -23.83
CA LEU A 97 35.65 -7.31 -22.49
C LEU A 97 34.58 -6.98 -21.44
N THR A 98 34.58 -7.75 -20.36
CA THR A 98 33.64 -7.59 -19.23
C THR A 98 34.14 -6.65 -18.14
N ASP A 99 35.46 -6.46 -18.03
CA ASP A 99 36.09 -5.56 -17.06
C ASP A 99 36.27 -4.15 -17.63
N ASP A 100 35.72 -3.15 -16.92
CA ASP A 100 35.88 -1.73 -17.25
C ASP A 100 37.36 -1.32 -17.30
N ALA A 101 38.22 -1.90 -16.44
CA ALA A 101 39.64 -1.54 -16.40
C ALA A 101 40.41 -1.97 -17.65
N ALA A 102 39.96 -3.04 -18.32
CA ALA A 102 40.57 -3.52 -19.55
C ALA A 102 40.44 -2.51 -20.71
N TYR A 103 39.42 -1.66 -20.68
CA TYR A 103 39.17 -0.65 -21.72
C TYR A 103 40.05 0.61 -21.61
N ILE A 104 40.73 0.84 -20.49
CA ILE A 104 41.46 2.11 -20.23
C ILE A 104 42.44 2.44 -21.38
N LYS A 105 43.19 1.43 -21.85
CA LYS A 105 44.22 1.58 -22.89
C LYS A 105 43.69 1.38 -24.31
N ILE A 106 42.43 1.00 -24.47
CA ILE A 106 41.82 0.70 -25.76
C ILE A 106 41.17 1.99 -26.31
N PRO A 107 41.40 2.39 -27.57
CA PRO A 107 40.70 3.53 -28.17
C PRO A 107 39.20 3.22 -28.36
N GLU A 108 38.44 4.20 -28.85
CA GLU A 108 37.04 3.96 -29.22
C GLU A 108 36.96 2.90 -30.34
N PHE A 109 36.19 1.85 -30.10
CA PHE A 109 35.89 0.84 -31.11
C PHE A 109 34.79 1.36 -32.05
N TRP A 110 34.90 1.00 -33.32
CA TRP A 110 33.87 1.33 -34.30
C TRP A 110 32.63 0.44 -34.16
N THR A 111 32.76 -0.78 -33.60
CA THR A 111 31.68 -1.79 -33.51
C THR A 111 30.47 -1.35 -32.69
N SER A 112 30.68 -0.55 -31.65
CA SER A 112 29.60 0.04 -30.83
C SER A 112 29.73 1.55 -30.69
N GLY A 113 30.23 2.20 -31.75
CA GLY A 113 30.18 3.65 -31.89
C GLY A 113 28.74 4.18 -31.84
N GLN A 114 28.58 5.45 -31.50
CA GLN A 114 27.25 6.06 -31.31
C GLN A 114 26.38 6.02 -32.58
N THR A 115 27.00 6.10 -33.76
CA THR A 115 26.32 5.99 -35.07
C THR A 115 25.81 4.57 -35.32
N MET A 116 26.59 3.56 -34.94
CA MET A 116 26.22 2.15 -35.05
C MET A 116 25.02 1.83 -34.16
N LEU A 117 25.05 2.25 -32.89
CA LEU A 117 23.93 2.09 -31.95
C LEU A 117 22.63 2.73 -32.46
N LYS A 118 22.75 3.88 -33.16
CA LYS A 118 21.60 4.57 -33.77
C LYS A 118 21.07 3.90 -35.02
N SER A 119 21.79 2.94 -35.59
CA SER A 119 21.41 2.29 -36.85
C SER A 119 20.92 0.86 -36.63
N ILE A 120 21.59 0.08 -35.77
CA ILE A 120 21.24 -1.34 -35.55
C ILE A 120 19.85 -1.51 -34.93
N GLY A 121 19.51 -0.72 -33.90
CA GLY A 121 18.22 -0.82 -33.23
C GLY A 121 17.03 -0.56 -34.17
N PRO A 122 17.04 0.56 -34.92
CA PRO A 122 16.03 0.80 -35.95
C PRO A 122 16.01 -0.22 -37.08
N LEU A 123 17.15 -0.77 -37.50
CA LEU A 123 17.20 -1.85 -38.50
C LEU A 123 16.45 -3.09 -38.01
N THR A 124 16.77 -3.58 -36.80
CA THR A 124 16.10 -4.72 -36.15
C THR A 124 14.57 -4.53 -36.11
N LYS A 125 14.13 -3.33 -35.72
CA LYS A 125 12.71 -2.99 -35.67
C LYS A 125 12.07 -2.97 -37.05
N LEU A 126 12.72 -2.34 -38.02
CA LEU A 126 12.24 -2.23 -39.39
C LEU A 126 12.14 -3.61 -40.07
N ALA A 127 13.19 -4.44 -39.95
CA ALA A 127 13.22 -5.80 -40.47
C ALA A 127 12.09 -6.66 -39.89
N GLY A 128 11.83 -6.54 -38.58
CA GLY A 128 10.71 -7.21 -37.92
C GLY A 128 9.35 -6.78 -38.47
N GLN A 129 9.11 -5.48 -38.62
CA GLN A 129 7.86 -4.92 -39.16
C GLN A 129 7.64 -5.31 -40.63
N ILE A 130 8.70 -5.34 -41.44
CA ILE A 130 8.62 -5.81 -42.83
C ILE A 130 8.28 -7.30 -42.85
N SER A 131 8.94 -8.11 -42.01
CA SER A 131 8.66 -9.55 -41.92
C SER A 131 7.23 -9.85 -41.49
N GLU A 132 6.69 -9.09 -40.54
CA GLU A 132 5.30 -9.22 -40.06
C GLU A 132 4.28 -8.85 -41.15
N SER A 133 4.51 -7.73 -41.85
CA SER A 133 3.58 -7.22 -42.88
C SER A 133 3.64 -7.96 -44.21
N ALA A 134 4.78 -8.58 -44.52
CA ALA A 134 5.00 -9.30 -45.79
C ALA A 134 4.70 -10.80 -45.70
N TYR A 135 4.12 -11.30 -44.60
CA TYR A 135 3.88 -12.72 -44.39
C TYR A 135 2.79 -13.27 -45.33
N GLU A 136 3.23 -13.89 -46.42
CA GLU A 136 2.41 -14.59 -47.41
C GLU A 136 3.08 -15.93 -47.78
N ALA A 137 2.35 -16.86 -48.39
CA ALA A 137 2.88 -18.19 -48.73
C ALA A 137 4.12 -18.17 -49.65
N GLU A 138 4.29 -17.11 -50.45
CA GLU A 138 5.45 -16.96 -51.36
C GLU A 138 6.69 -16.37 -50.67
N THR A 139 6.52 -15.74 -49.51
CA THR A 139 7.57 -15.04 -48.74
C THR A 139 7.86 -15.71 -47.40
N GLU A 140 7.14 -16.76 -47.04
CA GLU A 140 7.25 -17.48 -45.75
C GLU A 140 8.69 -17.88 -45.40
N ASP A 141 9.43 -18.45 -46.37
CA ASP A 141 10.84 -18.84 -46.16
C ASP A 141 11.73 -17.64 -45.83
N LEU A 142 11.50 -16.51 -46.51
CA LEU A 142 12.30 -15.30 -46.34
C LEU A 142 11.91 -14.55 -45.06
N CYS A 143 10.62 -14.50 -44.71
CA CYS A 143 10.13 -14.01 -43.42
C CYS A 143 10.72 -14.85 -42.27
N SER A 144 10.76 -16.17 -42.41
CA SER A 144 11.36 -17.07 -41.41
C SER A 144 12.86 -16.81 -41.25
N LYS A 145 13.58 -16.60 -42.36
CA LYS A 145 14.99 -16.22 -42.35
C LYS A 145 15.20 -14.90 -41.59
N VAL A 146 14.49 -13.84 -41.98
CA VAL A 146 14.57 -12.52 -41.33
C VAL A 146 14.22 -12.63 -39.85
N ALA A 147 13.22 -13.41 -39.45
CA ALA A 147 12.87 -13.56 -38.05
C ALA A 147 14.01 -14.18 -37.21
N ILE A 148 14.70 -15.20 -37.73
CA ILE A 148 15.87 -15.80 -37.07
C ILE A 148 17.03 -14.80 -36.98
N GLU A 149 17.31 -14.10 -38.08
CA GLU A 149 18.36 -13.07 -38.16
C GLU A 149 18.07 -11.90 -37.22
N ASN A 150 16.79 -11.54 -37.06
CA ASN A 150 16.39 -10.47 -36.16
C ASN A 150 16.74 -10.81 -34.70
N ALA A 151 16.58 -12.06 -34.28
CA ALA A 151 17.02 -12.49 -32.95
C ALA A 151 18.54 -12.35 -32.75
N GLN A 152 19.33 -12.66 -33.79
CA GLN A 152 20.78 -12.45 -33.77
C GLN A 152 21.13 -10.96 -33.70
N LEU A 153 20.43 -10.11 -34.45
CA LEU A 153 20.61 -8.66 -34.40
C LEU A 153 20.25 -8.06 -33.03
N VAL A 154 19.22 -8.58 -32.34
CA VAL A 154 18.89 -8.18 -30.97
C VAL A 154 20.05 -8.52 -30.01
N GLN A 155 20.64 -9.72 -30.13
CA GLN A 155 21.82 -10.10 -29.35
C GLN A 155 23.00 -9.15 -29.63
N LEU A 156 23.30 -8.88 -30.89
CA LEU A 156 24.36 -7.95 -31.30
C LEU A 156 24.08 -6.52 -30.82
N THR A 157 22.83 -6.08 -30.81
CA THR A 157 22.43 -4.79 -30.24
C THR A 157 22.76 -4.74 -28.76
N CYS A 158 22.40 -5.77 -27.99
CA CYS A 158 22.70 -5.85 -26.55
C CYS A 158 24.20 -5.82 -26.29
N HIS A 159 24.99 -6.59 -27.05
CA HIS A 159 26.44 -6.57 -27.03
C HIS A 159 27.02 -5.17 -27.24
N MET A 160 26.51 -4.44 -28.23
CA MET A 160 26.97 -3.10 -28.51
C MET A 160 26.67 -2.13 -27.36
N TYR A 161 25.51 -2.26 -26.70
CA TYR A 161 25.20 -1.45 -25.51
C TYR A 161 26.12 -1.78 -24.32
N GLU A 162 26.40 -3.06 -24.08
CA GLU A 162 27.31 -3.50 -23.02
C GLU A 162 28.74 -3.01 -23.27
N GLU A 163 29.29 -3.29 -24.45
CA GLU A 163 30.63 -2.88 -24.86
C GLU A 163 30.80 -1.36 -24.71
N ARG A 164 29.84 -0.58 -25.24
CA ARG A 164 29.85 0.88 -25.13
C ARG A 164 29.73 1.35 -23.68
N GLY A 165 28.91 0.70 -22.87
CA GLY A 165 28.75 0.98 -21.45
C GLY A 165 30.06 0.81 -20.68
N HIS A 166 30.74 -0.33 -20.85
CA HIS A 166 32.03 -0.62 -20.21
C HIS A 166 33.11 0.38 -20.62
N TRP A 167 33.22 0.65 -21.92
CA TRP A 167 34.18 1.64 -22.42
C TRP A 167 33.93 3.03 -21.88
N THR A 168 32.66 3.47 -21.80
CA THR A 168 32.31 4.80 -21.30
C THR A 168 32.64 4.92 -19.81
N ARG A 169 32.35 3.89 -19.00
CA ARG A 169 32.73 3.84 -17.58
C ARG A 169 34.25 3.90 -17.37
N SER A 170 35.02 3.21 -18.23
CA SER A 170 36.49 3.18 -18.15
C SER A 170 37.18 4.55 -18.28
N ARG A 171 36.52 5.55 -18.90
CA ARG A 171 37.10 6.89 -19.09
C ARG A 171 37.15 7.70 -17.80
N GLY A 172 36.30 7.38 -16.84
CA GLY A 172 36.18 8.10 -15.59
C GLY A 172 35.65 9.54 -15.75
N GLY A 173 35.13 10.11 -14.66
CA GLY A 173 34.62 11.48 -14.62
C GLY A 173 33.09 11.58 -14.73
N SER A 174 32.53 12.61 -14.10
CA SER A 174 31.09 12.77 -13.90
C SER A 174 30.27 12.74 -15.21
N ARG A 175 30.77 13.33 -16.29
CA ARG A 175 30.10 13.32 -17.61
C ARG A 175 29.98 11.92 -18.19
N TYR A 176 31.07 11.14 -18.18
CA TYR A 176 31.09 9.80 -18.74
C TYR A 176 30.30 8.81 -17.88
N LEU A 177 30.28 8.98 -16.56
CA LEU A 177 29.43 8.18 -15.68
C LEU A 177 27.94 8.46 -15.94
N ALA A 178 27.56 9.73 -16.19
CA ALA A 178 26.20 10.08 -16.57
C ALA A 178 25.81 9.49 -17.95
N GLU A 179 26.72 9.57 -18.93
CA GLU A 179 26.53 8.95 -20.26
C GLU A 179 26.39 7.43 -20.15
N ALA A 180 27.23 6.76 -19.37
CA ALA A 180 27.16 5.31 -19.15
C ALA A 180 25.84 4.89 -18.50
N LYS A 181 25.34 5.65 -17.51
CA LYS A 181 24.03 5.42 -16.90
C LYS A 181 22.90 5.57 -17.92
N ALA A 182 22.93 6.63 -18.73
CA ALA A 182 21.93 6.84 -19.78
C ALA A 182 21.95 5.73 -20.84
N LEU A 183 23.14 5.25 -21.22
CA LEU A 183 23.31 4.12 -22.14
C LEU A 183 22.75 2.82 -21.57
N GLN A 184 22.96 2.54 -20.27
CA GLN A 184 22.41 1.38 -19.60
C GLN A 184 20.87 1.44 -19.56
N GLU A 185 20.30 2.58 -19.15
CA GLU A 185 18.86 2.77 -19.11
C GLU A 185 18.22 2.66 -20.51
N ASN A 186 18.86 3.23 -21.53
CA ASN A 186 18.39 3.13 -22.91
C ASN A 186 18.52 1.69 -23.45
N GLY A 187 19.62 1.00 -23.14
CA GLY A 187 19.83 -0.39 -23.54
C GLY A 187 18.78 -1.33 -22.96
N ILE A 188 18.38 -1.14 -21.70
CA ILE A 188 17.27 -1.90 -21.09
C ILE A 188 15.96 -1.65 -21.84
N LYS A 189 15.60 -0.38 -22.08
CA LYS A 189 14.36 -0.04 -22.81
C LYS A 189 14.33 -0.63 -24.22
N VAL A 190 15.40 -0.45 -24.98
CA VAL A 190 15.52 -0.97 -26.35
C VAL A 190 15.42 -2.49 -26.35
N ARG A 191 16.10 -3.17 -25.42
CA ARG A 191 16.01 -4.63 -25.30
C ARG A 191 14.59 -5.08 -24.97
N THR A 192 13.91 -4.47 -24.00
CA THR A 192 12.52 -4.81 -23.66
C THR A 192 11.59 -4.66 -24.86
N GLU A 193 11.71 -3.58 -25.64
CA GLU A 193 10.93 -3.37 -26.86
C GLU A 193 11.25 -4.43 -27.92
N GLN A 194 12.54 -4.67 -28.19
CA GLN A 194 12.99 -5.63 -29.20
C GLN A 194 12.59 -7.08 -28.85
N LEU A 195 12.68 -7.47 -27.57
CA LEU A 195 12.23 -8.80 -27.12
C LEU A 195 10.74 -9.00 -27.38
N ARG A 196 9.92 -7.97 -27.13
CA ARG A 196 8.49 -8.02 -27.45
C ARG A 196 8.25 -8.11 -28.95
N ASP A 197 9.00 -7.35 -29.75
CA ASP A 197 8.87 -7.39 -31.21
C ASP A 197 9.29 -8.76 -31.79
N LEU A 198 10.25 -9.46 -31.18
CA LEU A 198 10.59 -10.86 -31.52
C LEU A 198 9.43 -11.83 -31.29
N VAL A 199 8.64 -11.63 -30.23
CA VAL A 199 7.45 -12.46 -29.98
C VAL A 199 6.40 -12.27 -31.08
N ASN A 200 6.20 -11.04 -31.55
CA ASN A 200 5.22 -10.74 -32.61
C ASN A 200 5.56 -11.43 -33.94
N ILE A 201 6.85 -11.60 -34.25
CA ILE A 201 7.32 -12.31 -35.46
C ILE A 201 7.49 -13.82 -35.25
N GLY A 202 6.95 -14.38 -34.16
CA GLY A 202 6.93 -15.83 -33.89
C GLY A 202 8.22 -16.39 -33.27
N GLN A 203 9.16 -15.55 -32.83
CA GLN A 203 10.46 -15.97 -32.26
C GLN A 203 10.46 -15.98 -30.73
N LEU A 204 9.38 -16.45 -30.11
CA LEU A 204 9.25 -16.55 -28.65
C LEU A 204 10.40 -17.35 -28.00
N PRO A 205 10.84 -18.53 -28.52
CA PRO A 205 11.95 -19.26 -27.92
C PRO A 205 13.26 -18.47 -27.87
N ALA A 206 13.56 -17.70 -28.93
CA ALA A 206 14.76 -16.86 -28.99
C ALA A 206 14.63 -15.65 -28.04
N ALA A 207 13.46 -15.02 -27.97
CA ALA A 207 13.19 -13.93 -27.04
C ALA A 207 13.35 -14.38 -25.58
N LEU A 208 12.82 -15.56 -25.22
CA LEU A 208 12.99 -16.13 -23.88
C LEU A 208 14.46 -16.43 -23.57
N HIS A 209 15.21 -17.00 -24.51
CA HIS A 209 16.64 -17.26 -24.33
C HIS A 209 17.45 -15.98 -24.10
N LEU A 210 17.16 -14.92 -24.86
CA LEU A 210 17.80 -13.62 -24.70
C LEU A 210 17.42 -12.96 -23.37
N ALA A 211 16.14 -12.99 -22.98
CA ALA A 211 15.70 -12.48 -21.69
C ALA A 211 16.37 -13.23 -20.53
N GLU A 212 16.53 -14.55 -20.64
CA GLU A 212 17.25 -15.38 -19.67
C GLU A 212 18.74 -15.02 -19.59
N LYS A 213 19.40 -14.85 -20.74
CA LYS A 213 20.82 -14.50 -20.85
C LYS A 213 21.12 -13.14 -20.19
N TYR A 214 20.31 -12.13 -20.48
CA TYR A 214 20.46 -10.77 -19.93
C TYR A 214 19.78 -10.56 -18.58
N ARG A 215 19.18 -11.62 -18.00
CA ARG A 215 18.44 -11.57 -16.73
C ARG A 215 17.34 -10.50 -16.71
N ASP A 216 16.64 -10.33 -17.83
CA ASP A 216 15.52 -9.39 -17.96
C ASP A 216 14.22 -10.01 -17.42
N MET A 217 14.09 -10.06 -16.08
CA MET A 217 13.01 -10.80 -15.41
C MET A 217 11.62 -10.28 -15.77
N HIS A 218 11.43 -8.96 -15.91
CA HIS A 218 10.13 -8.40 -16.27
C HIS A 218 9.69 -8.83 -17.67
N SER A 219 10.61 -8.77 -18.66
CA SER A 219 10.31 -9.23 -20.02
C SER A 219 10.08 -10.74 -20.05
N LEU A 220 10.92 -11.50 -19.34
CA LEU A 220 10.80 -12.96 -19.23
C LEU A 220 9.44 -13.40 -18.67
N THR A 221 9.05 -12.80 -17.54
CA THR A 221 7.76 -13.01 -16.89
C THR A 221 6.60 -12.69 -17.80
N ARG A 222 6.62 -11.50 -18.42
CA ARG A 222 5.53 -11.07 -19.30
C ARG A 222 5.33 -12.08 -20.43
N MET A 223 6.41 -12.46 -21.12
CA MET A 223 6.33 -13.41 -22.23
C MET A 223 5.80 -14.77 -21.80
N ILE A 224 6.27 -15.32 -20.68
CA ILE A 224 5.89 -16.68 -20.25
C ILE A 224 4.45 -16.74 -19.71
N VAL A 225 3.99 -15.68 -19.04
CA VAL A 225 2.62 -15.56 -18.53
C VAL A 225 1.64 -15.27 -19.67
N ASP A 226 2.03 -14.44 -20.65
CA ASP A 226 1.24 -14.18 -21.85
C ASP A 226 1.10 -15.47 -22.68
N GLU A 227 2.18 -16.26 -22.82
CA GLU A 227 2.13 -17.60 -23.43
C GLU A 227 1.20 -18.54 -22.65
N ALA A 228 1.28 -18.55 -21.32
CA ALA A 228 0.39 -19.37 -20.49
C ALA A 228 -1.09 -18.99 -20.68
N THR A 229 -1.37 -17.70 -20.74
CA THR A 229 -2.72 -17.14 -20.97
C THR A 229 -3.25 -17.55 -22.33
N TYR A 230 -2.43 -17.38 -23.38
CA TYR A 230 -2.76 -17.76 -24.73
C TYR A 230 -3.04 -19.27 -24.86
N LEU A 231 -2.19 -20.12 -24.26
CA LEU A 231 -2.36 -21.58 -24.27
C LEU A 231 -3.63 -22.01 -23.51
N SER A 232 -3.93 -21.36 -22.38
CA SER A 232 -5.14 -21.62 -21.60
C SER A 232 -6.41 -21.28 -22.39
N GLN A 233 -6.44 -20.11 -23.05
CA GLN A 233 -7.54 -19.72 -23.93
C GLN A 233 -7.69 -20.67 -25.14
N SER A 234 -6.57 -21.10 -25.71
CA SER A 234 -6.52 -22.01 -26.86
C SER A 234 -6.93 -23.45 -26.51
N TYR A 235 -6.86 -23.84 -25.23
CA TYR A 235 -7.31 -25.14 -24.75
C TYR A 235 -8.85 -25.21 -24.56
N GLY A 236 -9.50 -24.05 -24.44
CA GLY A 236 -10.95 -23.92 -24.33
C GLY A 236 -11.71 -24.42 -25.57
N GLU A 237 -12.98 -24.78 -25.40
CA GLU A 237 -13.80 -25.45 -26.44
C GLU A 237 -14.04 -24.62 -27.71
N SER A 238 -13.76 -23.30 -27.70
CA SER A 238 -13.98 -22.40 -28.84
C SER A 238 -12.82 -22.27 -29.83
N ALA A 239 -11.62 -22.79 -29.54
CA ALA A 239 -10.42 -22.40 -30.29
C ALA A 239 -10.18 -23.16 -31.60
N GLY A 240 -10.88 -24.27 -31.86
CA GLY A 240 -10.69 -25.08 -33.09
C GLY A 240 -9.31 -25.75 -33.23
N ILE A 241 -8.41 -25.59 -32.26
CA ILE A 241 -7.08 -26.22 -32.20
C ILE A 241 -7.20 -27.55 -31.43
N SER A 242 -6.53 -28.60 -31.90
CA SER A 242 -6.56 -29.91 -31.23
C SER A 242 -5.96 -29.82 -29.81
N LYS A 243 -6.73 -30.28 -28.81
CA LYS A 243 -6.29 -30.38 -27.41
C LYS A 243 -5.00 -31.19 -27.24
N GLU A 244 -4.75 -32.13 -28.15
CA GLU A 244 -3.53 -32.97 -28.17
C GLU A 244 -2.26 -32.18 -28.49
N VAL A 245 -2.38 -31.03 -29.16
CA VAL A 245 -1.25 -30.14 -29.50
C VAL A 245 -1.01 -29.09 -28.44
N VAL A 246 -2.08 -28.57 -27.82
CA VAL A 246 -1.99 -27.48 -26.83
C VAL A 246 -1.50 -27.98 -25.48
N LYS A 247 -1.98 -29.16 -25.03
CA LYS A 247 -1.63 -29.74 -23.74
C LYS A 247 -0.11 -29.89 -23.49
N PRO A 248 0.68 -30.53 -24.38
CA PRO A 248 2.12 -30.68 -24.13
C PRO A 248 2.86 -29.33 -24.07
N ARG A 249 2.41 -28.32 -24.84
CA ARG A 249 3.01 -26.97 -24.79
C ARG A 249 2.67 -26.27 -23.47
N MET A 250 1.45 -26.45 -22.97
CA MET A 250 1.03 -25.92 -21.68
C MET A 250 1.82 -26.55 -20.52
N ASP A 251 2.02 -27.87 -20.56
CA ASP A 251 2.82 -28.61 -19.57
C ASP A 251 4.29 -28.17 -19.62
N GLU A 252 4.86 -27.99 -20.82
CA GLU A 252 6.23 -27.48 -21.00
C GLU A 252 6.38 -26.05 -20.43
N ASN A 253 5.42 -25.17 -20.73
CA ASN A 253 5.45 -23.78 -20.26
C ASN A 253 5.36 -23.71 -18.73
N THR A 254 4.47 -24.52 -18.13
CA THR A 254 4.35 -24.67 -16.69
C THR A 254 5.66 -25.15 -16.05
N ALA A 255 6.26 -26.19 -16.62
CA ALA A 255 7.54 -26.71 -16.15
C ALA A 255 8.67 -25.67 -16.27
N ARG A 256 8.62 -24.81 -17.31
CA ARG A 256 9.56 -23.71 -17.52
C ARG A 256 9.44 -22.65 -16.43
N ILE A 257 8.23 -22.25 -16.06
CA ILE A 257 7.99 -21.31 -14.94
C ILE A 257 8.58 -21.87 -13.63
N GLY A 258 8.33 -23.15 -13.33
CA GLY A 258 8.90 -23.81 -12.16
C GLY A 258 10.43 -23.88 -12.16
N ARG A 259 11.07 -24.01 -13.33
CA ARG A 259 12.54 -23.91 -13.46
C ARG A 259 13.04 -22.50 -13.19
N TYR A 260 12.33 -21.46 -13.62
CA TYR A 260 12.74 -20.08 -13.38
C TYR A 260 12.62 -19.67 -11.91
N PHE A 261 11.59 -20.10 -11.21
CA PHE A 261 11.54 -19.93 -9.75
C PHE A 261 12.74 -20.60 -9.05
N ARG A 262 13.15 -21.80 -9.48
CA ARG A 262 14.33 -22.48 -8.90
C ARG A 262 15.66 -21.83 -9.29
N LYS A 263 15.79 -21.34 -10.53
CA LYS A 263 17.05 -20.78 -11.05
C LYS A 263 17.30 -19.34 -10.59
N PHE A 264 16.26 -18.51 -10.56
CA PHE A 264 16.35 -17.08 -10.32
C PHE A 264 15.75 -16.63 -8.98
N GLY A 265 14.97 -17.48 -8.31
CA GLY A 265 14.45 -17.22 -6.97
C GLY A 265 13.60 -15.95 -6.90
N ASP A 266 13.92 -15.10 -5.93
CA ASP A 266 13.18 -13.87 -5.64
C ASP A 266 13.16 -12.88 -6.81
N ASP A 267 14.22 -12.80 -7.63
CA ASP A 267 14.29 -11.85 -8.76
C ASP A 267 13.19 -12.14 -9.79
N PHE A 268 12.97 -13.42 -10.10
CA PHE A 268 11.90 -13.85 -10.99
C PHE A 268 10.54 -13.80 -10.30
N GLY A 269 10.46 -14.25 -9.04
CA GLY A 269 9.23 -14.23 -8.26
C GLY A 269 8.65 -12.82 -8.12
N ASN A 270 9.48 -11.84 -7.80
CA ASN A 270 9.08 -10.44 -7.69
C ASN A 270 8.49 -9.92 -9.01
N ALA A 271 9.14 -10.18 -10.14
CA ALA A 271 8.64 -9.79 -11.45
C ALA A 271 7.30 -10.48 -11.78
N VAL A 272 7.14 -11.76 -11.43
CA VAL A 272 5.89 -12.53 -11.59
C VAL A 272 4.75 -11.93 -10.77
N PHE A 273 4.99 -11.60 -9.50
CA PHE A 273 3.95 -11.04 -8.63
C PHE A 273 3.59 -9.60 -9.00
N ASP A 274 4.56 -8.78 -9.40
CA ASP A 274 4.31 -7.43 -9.92
C ASP A 274 3.44 -7.49 -11.18
N TYR A 275 3.75 -8.41 -12.10
CA TYR A 275 2.95 -8.61 -13.31
C TYR A 275 1.54 -9.10 -12.97
N GLY A 276 1.41 -10.07 -12.07
CA GLY A 276 0.12 -10.61 -11.62
C GLY A 276 -0.77 -9.57 -10.93
N LEU A 277 -0.18 -8.66 -10.16
CA LEU A 277 -0.91 -7.54 -9.52
C LEU A 277 -1.50 -6.57 -10.54
N MET A 278 -0.83 -6.37 -11.68
CA MET A 278 -1.32 -5.51 -12.76
C MET A 278 -2.47 -6.13 -13.56
N GLN A 279 -2.72 -7.44 -13.42
CA GLN A 279 -3.78 -8.12 -14.14
C GLN A 279 -5.14 -7.98 -13.45
N GLY A 280 -6.21 -7.96 -14.24
CA GLY A 280 -7.59 -7.82 -13.73
C GLY A 280 -8.10 -8.99 -12.87
N ASN A 281 -7.33 -10.09 -12.76
CA ASN A 281 -7.65 -11.25 -11.92
C ASN A 281 -6.54 -11.56 -10.88
N ALA A 282 -6.08 -10.52 -10.18
CA ALA A 282 -5.05 -10.68 -9.15
C ALA A 282 -5.45 -11.64 -8.01
N GLY A 283 -6.75 -11.72 -7.67
CA GLY A 283 -7.25 -12.56 -6.58
C GLY A 283 -7.00 -14.06 -6.80
N ASP A 284 -7.46 -14.60 -7.93
CA ASP A 284 -7.24 -16.02 -8.26
C ASP A 284 -5.75 -16.32 -8.44
N PHE A 285 -5.02 -15.37 -9.04
CA PHE A 285 -3.58 -15.49 -9.22
C PHE A 285 -2.84 -15.63 -7.88
N PHE A 286 -3.12 -14.77 -6.90
CA PHE A 286 -2.46 -14.83 -5.60
C PHE A 286 -2.88 -16.06 -4.79
N LYS A 287 -4.12 -16.53 -4.93
CA LYS A 287 -4.54 -17.81 -4.33
C LYS A 287 -3.71 -18.97 -4.89
N ASN A 288 -3.57 -19.06 -6.21
CA ASN A 288 -2.74 -20.10 -6.84
C ASN A 288 -1.27 -19.97 -6.45
N ALA A 289 -0.77 -18.73 -6.35
CA ALA A 289 0.60 -18.45 -5.93
C ALA A 289 0.86 -18.80 -4.46
N GLN A 290 -0.14 -18.66 -3.59
CA GLN A 290 -0.05 -19.06 -2.19
C GLN A 290 0.13 -20.58 -2.06
N GLU A 291 -0.55 -21.37 -2.89
CA GLU A 291 -0.46 -22.83 -2.91
C GLU A 291 0.89 -23.34 -3.46
N HIS A 292 1.47 -22.66 -4.45
CA HIS A 292 2.63 -23.17 -5.21
C HIS A 292 3.96 -22.46 -4.92
N TRP A 293 3.90 -21.17 -4.57
CA TRP A 293 5.08 -20.31 -4.39
C TRP A 293 4.99 -19.49 -3.10
N GLY A 294 4.29 -20.00 -2.08
CA GLY A 294 3.99 -19.28 -0.84
C GLY A 294 5.20 -18.63 -0.17
N LYS A 295 6.37 -19.29 -0.19
CA LYS A 295 7.63 -18.73 0.34
C LYS A 295 8.04 -17.44 -0.39
N TYR A 296 8.05 -17.45 -1.72
CA TYR A 296 8.40 -16.29 -2.54
C TYR A 296 7.36 -15.19 -2.40
N LEU A 297 6.07 -15.56 -2.38
CA LEU A 297 4.96 -14.64 -2.21
C LEU A 297 5.05 -13.90 -0.88
N LYS A 298 5.34 -14.61 0.22
CA LYS A 298 5.53 -14.04 1.54
C LYS A 298 6.67 -13.03 1.57
N THR A 299 7.85 -13.38 1.02
CA THR A 299 9.00 -12.46 0.96
C THR A 299 8.64 -11.20 0.17
N TRP A 300 7.99 -11.34 -0.98
CA TRP A 300 7.55 -10.23 -1.81
C TRP A 300 6.54 -9.34 -1.06
N LEU A 301 5.48 -9.91 -0.47
CA LEU A 301 4.46 -9.14 0.27
C LEU A 301 5.05 -8.35 1.45
N ARG A 302 6.01 -8.95 2.17
CA ARG A 302 6.67 -8.31 3.33
C ARG A 302 7.75 -7.30 2.95
N ALA A 303 8.21 -7.28 1.70
CA ALA A 303 9.32 -6.42 1.28
C ALA A 303 8.95 -4.94 1.07
N ASP A 304 7.67 -4.59 0.91
CA ASP A 304 7.23 -3.19 0.75
C ASP A 304 5.94 -2.94 1.56
N PRO A 305 5.94 -1.96 2.48
CA PRO A 305 4.77 -1.53 3.23
C PRO A 305 3.55 -1.20 2.37
N ALA A 306 3.72 -0.74 1.12
CA ALA A 306 2.61 -0.46 0.21
C ALA A 306 1.72 -1.70 -0.06
N ARG A 307 2.26 -2.91 0.11
CA ARG A 307 1.57 -4.20 -0.09
C ARG A 307 0.90 -4.72 1.18
N ALA A 308 0.90 -3.95 2.26
CA ALA A 308 0.40 -4.38 3.56
C ALA A 308 -1.04 -4.90 3.55
N LYS A 309 -1.92 -4.27 2.76
CA LYS A 309 -3.32 -4.70 2.56
C LYS A 309 -3.44 -6.13 2.03
N LEU A 310 -2.46 -6.60 1.26
CA LEU A 310 -2.39 -7.99 0.78
C LEU A 310 -1.60 -8.88 1.73
N CYS A 311 -0.56 -8.31 2.38
CA CYS A 311 0.31 -9.04 3.30
C CYS A 311 -0.47 -9.66 4.47
N TRP A 312 -1.29 -8.87 5.16
CA TRP A 312 -2.02 -9.38 6.34
C TRP A 312 -2.98 -10.53 5.97
N ILE A 313 -3.57 -10.49 4.76
CA ILE A 313 -4.46 -11.55 4.26
C ILE A 313 -3.65 -12.84 4.10
N ASN A 314 -2.48 -12.76 3.47
CA ASN A 314 -1.60 -13.92 3.31
C ASN A 314 -1.12 -14.46 4.67
N ASP A 315 -0.72 -13.58 5.58
CA ASP A 315 -0.22 -13.95 6.90
C ASP A 315 -1.28 -14.70 7.73
N VAL A 316 -2.56 -14.31 7.62
CA VAL A 316 -3.69 -15.00 8.28
C VAL A 316 -4.01 -16.33 7.58
N MET A 317 -4.10 -16.33 6.25
CA MET A 317 -4.62 -17.47 5.49
C MET A 317 -3.61 -18.62 5.33
N ALA A 318 -2.37 -18.33 4.96
CA ALA A 318 -1.34 -19.36 4.76
C ALA A 318 -0.51 -19.60 6.00
N ASP A 319 0.08 -18.53 6.54
CA ASP A 319 1.16 -18.65 7.53
C ASP A 319 0.64 -18.81 8.96
N LYS A 320 -0.63 -18.44 9.21
CA LYS A 320 -1.24 -18.31 10.55
C LYS A 320 -0.40 -17.44 11.49
N ASP A 321 0.31 -16.48 10.94
CA ASP A 321 1.18 -15.53 11.64
C ASP A 321 0.35 -14.32 12.07
N TYR A 322 -0.51 -14.54 13.08
CA TYR A 322 -1.43 -13.52 13.55
C TYR A 322 -0.74 -12.32 14.21
N ALA A 323 0.48 -12.50 14.71
CA ALA A 323 1.27 -11.41 15.29
C ALA A 323 1.70 -10.42 14.20
N HIS A 324 2.30 -10.93 13.11
CA HIS A 324 2.68 -10.08 11.98
C HIS A 324 1.45 -9.47 11.29
N ALA A 325 0.37 -10.23 11.14
CA ALA A 325 -0.89 -9.70 10.59
C ALA A 325 -1.42 -8.50 11.41
N SER A 326 -1.33 -8.56 12.74
CA SER A 326 -1.70 -7.44 13.61
C SER A 326 -0.83 -6.20 13.37
N GLU A 327 0.48 -6.37 13.18
CA GLU A 327 1.39 -5.25 12.93
C GLU A 327 1.11 -4.60 11.57
N MET A 328 0.88 -5.41 10.54
CA MET A 328 0.54 -4.92 9.21
C MET A 328 -0.81 -4.21 9.20
N LEU A 329 -1.85 -4.76 9.85
CA LEU A 329 -3.17 -4.13 9.96
C LEU A 329 -3.09 -2.79 10.70
N LYS A 330 -2.30 -2.71 11.77
CA LYS A 330 -2.06 -1.46 12.49
C LYS A 330 -1.41 -0.43 11.58
N MET A 331 -0.37 -0.81 10.84
CA MET A 331 0.32 0.09 9.92
C MET A 331 -0.62 0.60 8.81
N VAL A 332 -1.44 -0.28 8.22
CA VAL A 332 -2.45 0.16 7.22
C VAL A 332 -3.41 1.17 7.84
N ALA A 333 -3.91 0.90 9.06
CA ALA A 333 -4.84 1.77 9.75
C ALA A 333 -4.26 3.13 10.15
N THR A 334 -2.94 3.22 10.38
CA THR A 334 -2.27 4.47 10.79
C THR A 334 -1.67 5.26 9.63
N GLU A 335 -1.22 4.59 8.57
CA GLU A 335 -0.44 5.22 7.48
C GLU A 335 -1.15 5.25 6.12
N GLN A 336 -2.15 4.38 5.88
CA GLN A 336 -2.75 4.21 4.55
C GLN A 336 -4.26 4.43 4.49
N GLU A 337 -4.96 4.49 5.63
CA GLU A 337 -6.41 4.72 5.68
C GLU A 337 -6.78 6.10 6.19
N ASP A 338 -7.56 6.81 5.36
CA ASP A 338 -8.19 8.07 5.74
C ASP A 338 -9.63 7.87 6.25
N SER A 339 -10.30 6.78 5.87
CA SER A 339 -11.69 6.51 6.26
C SER A 339 -11.76 6.04 7.71
N LEU A 340 -12.60 6.72 8.51
CA LEU A 340 -12.84 6.36 9.92
C LEU A 340 -13.30 4.91 10.06
N TRP A 341 -14.24 4.48 9.21
CA TRP A 341 -14.78 3.12 9.25
C TRP A 341 -13.71 2.09 8.90
N SER A 342 -12.94 2.32 7.83
CA SER A 342 -11.86 1.41 7.43
C SER A 342 -10.81 1.28 8.53
N LYS A 343 -10.42 2.42 9.13
CA LYS A 343 -9.48 2.47 10.25
C LYS A 343 -10.00 1.68 11.47
N GLU A 344 -11.27 1.86 11.84
CA GLU A 344 -11.89 1.14 12.96
C GLU A 344 -11.92 -0.38 12.73
N VAL A 345 -12.30 -0.81 11.52
CA VAL A 345 -12.32 -2.23 11.15
C VAL A 345 -10.91 -2.82 11.19
N GLN A 346 -9.92 -2.15 10.62
CA GLN A 346 -8.55 -2.64 10.59
C GLN A 346 -7.92 -2.70 11.98
N LEU A 347 -8.15 -1.70 12.83
CA LEU A 347 -7.69 -1.73 14.23
C LEU A 347 -8.38 -2.82 15.05
N SER A 348 -9.67 -3.06 14.80
CA SER A 348 -10.42 -4.13 15.45
C SER A 348 -9.90 -5.50 15.02
N LEU A 349 -9.64 -5.69 13.73
CA LEU A 349 -9.00 -6.89 13.20
C LEU A 349 -7.58 -7.06 13.75
N ALA A 350 -6.79 -5.99 13.84
CA ALA A 350 -5.45 -6.02 14.43
C ALA A 350 -5.53 -6.51 15.88
N LYS A 351 -6.44 -5.96 16.68
CA LYS A 351 -6.67 -6.39 18.06
C LYS A 351 -7.04 -7.87 18.13
N LEU A 352 -7.95 -8.34 17.28
CA LEU A 352 -8.35 -9.75 17.23
C LEU A 352 -7.18 -10.66 16.82
N SER A 353 -6.37 -10.27 15.83
CA SER A 353 -5.18 -11.02 15.41
C SER A 353 -4.15 -11.09 16.53
N LEU A 354 -3.91 -10.00 17.26
CA LEU A 354 -2.99 -9.99 18.40
C LEU A 354 -3.47 -10.86 19.56
N LEU A 355 -4.79 -10.85 19.83
CA LEU A 355 -5.40 -11.73 20.81
C LEU A 355 -5.32 -13.20 20.39
N ALA A 356 -5.54 -13.51 19.11
CA ALA A 356 -5.37 -14.86 18.56
C ALA A 356 -3.90 -15.35 18.58
N ALA A 357 -2.95 -14.43 18.45
CA ALA A 357 -1.51 -14.71 18.59
C ALA A 357 -1.08 -14.96 20.05
N SER A 358 -1.92 -14.61 21.03
CA SER A 358 -1.59 -14.74 22.44
C SER A 358 -1.92 -16.14 22.96
N PRO A 359 -0.95 -16.88 23.56
CA PRO A 359 -1.24 -18.20 24.09
C PRO A 359 -2.21 -18.11 25.27
N PRO A 360 -3.15 -19.05 25.41
CA PRO A 360 -4.00 -19.11 26.58
C PRO A 360 -3.15 -19.50 27.80
N LEU A 361 -3.05 -18.61 28.79
CA LEU A 361 -2.57 -18.87 30.16
C LEU A 361 -1.05 -19.11 30.39
N SER A 362 -0.14 -18.30 29.82
CA SER A 362 1.24 -18.23 30.36
C SER A 362 1.61 -16.82 30.87
N SER A 363 1.87 -16.78 32.18
CA SER A 363 2.17 -15.63 33.03
C SER A 363 3.59 -15.07 32.82
N SER A 364 3.88 -14.54 31.64
CA SER A 364 5.07 -13.71 31.41
C SER A 364 4.89 -12.84 30.15
N SER A 365 4.23 -11.69 30.28
CA SER A 365 3.98 -10.81 29.14
C SER A 365 4.13 -9.33 29.51
N THR A 366 5.29 -8.93 30.02
CA THR A 366 5.63 -7.50 30.12
C THR A 366 5.82 -6.83 28.76
N ASP A 367 6.17 -7.58 27.69
CA ASP A 367 6.49 -6.99 26.37
C ASP A 367 5.28 -6.86 25.40
N LYS A 368 4.14 -7.53 25.63
CA LYS A 368 2.98 -7.51 24.71
C LYS A 368 1.81 -6.61 25.14
N GLN A 369 1.77 -6.23 26.42
CA GLN A 369 0.87 -5.20 26.96
C GLN A 369 0.98 -3.82 26.29
N PRO A 370 2.16 -3.33 25.86
CA PRO A 370 2.25 -2.00 25.23
C PRO A 370 1.60 -1.93 23.83
N ILE A 371 1.54 -3.05 23.09
CA ILE A 371 0.93 -3.07 21.75
C ILE A 371 -0.59 -3.12 21.83
N THR A 372 -1.13 -3.93 22.75
CA THR A 372 -2.58 -3.99 22.98
C THR A 372 -3.13 -2.65 23.47
N THR A 373 -2.41 -1.99 24.39
CA THR A 373 -2.81 -0.67 24.92
C THR A 373 -2.77 0.42 23.83
N LEU A 374 -1.79 0.39 22.92
CA LEU A 374 -1.73 1.31 21.80
C LEU A 374 -2.88 1.12 20.80
N LEU A 375 -3.23 -0.14 20.47
CA LEU A 375 -4.39 -0.43 19.62
C LEU A 375 -5.70 0.02 20.28
N GLU A 376 -5.81 -0.15 21.59
CA GLU A 376 -6.95 0.33 22.38
C GLU A 376 -7.04 1.86 22.38
N GLY A 377 -5.90 2.57 22.42
CA GLY A 377 -5.86 4.03 22.27
C GLY A 377 -6.37 4.52 20.92
N GLU A 378 -5.93 3.90 19.83
CA GLU A 378 -6.41 4.26 18.48
C GLU A 378 -7.89 3.92 18.28
N LEU A 379 -8.38 2.80 18.83
CA LEU A 379 -9.81 2.46 18.83
C LEU A 379 -10.63 3.43 19.69
N LEU A 380 -10.08 3.92 20.80
CA LEU A 380 -10.72 4.94 21.62
C LEU A 380 -10.85 6.26 20.87
N ILE A 381 -9.83 6.67 20.10
CA ILE A 381 -9.90 7.85 19.21
C ILE A 381 -11.06 7.68 18.22
N ALA A 382 -11.08 6.56 17.49
CA ALA A 382 -12.09 6.30 16.46
C ALA A 382 -13.52 6.28 17.03
N SER A 383 -13.73 5.57 18.14
CA SER A 383 -15.04 5.49 18.81
C SER A 383 -15.47 6.84 19.41
N THR A 384 -14.53 7.63 19.94
CA THR A 384 -14.82 8.99 20.44
C THR A 384 -15.19 9.92 19.29
N GLN A 385 -14.49 9.87 18.16
CA GLN A 385 -14.88 10.63 16.96
C GLN A 385 -16.29 10.25 16.48
N ARG A 386 -16.65 8.96 16.51
CA ARG A 386 -18.01 8.51 16.18
C ARG A 386 -19.06 9.10 17.11
N ARG A 387 -18.74 9.28 18.39
CA ARG A 387 -19.61 9.98 19.35
C ARG A 387 -19.75 11.47 19.02
N VAL A 388 -18.68 12.12 18.55
CA VAL A 388 -18.75 13.49 18.03
C VAL A 388 -19.71 13.56 16.85
N TYR A 389 -19.58 12.68 15.87
CA TYR A 389 -20.51 12.63 14.73
C TYR A 389 -21.97 12.37 15.19
N ALA A 390 -22.18 11.40 16.08
CA ALA A 390 -23.51 11.09 16.61
C ALA A 390 -24.16 12.26 17.35
N TYR A 391 -23.35 13.13 17.98
CA TYR A 391 -23.83 14.35 18.63
C TYR A 391 -24.26 15.43 17.64
N LEU A 392 -23.62 15.52 16.47
CA LEU A 392 -23.97 16.48 15.42
C LEU A 392 -25.18 16.00 14.59
N LEU A 393 -25.33 14.67 14.45
CA LEU A 393 -26.30 14.01 13.58
C LEU A 393 -27.75 14.55 13.71
N PRO A 394 -28.31 14.79 14.91
CA PRO A 394 -29.70 15.27 15.04
C PRO A 394 -29.96 16.59 14.32
N GLU A 395 -28.97 17.47 14.24
CA GLU A 395 -29.12 18.77 13.60
C GLU A 395 -28.72 18.76 12.11
N ILE A 396 -27.77 17.90 11.72
CA ILE A 396 -27.24 17.88 10.35
C ILE A 396 -27.93 16.88 9.42
N HIS A 397 -28.63 15.84 9.92
CA HIS A 397 -29.18 14.76 9.08
C HIS A 397 -30.18 15.22 8.00
N ALA A 398 -30.80 16.39 8.19
CA ALA A 398 -31.77 16.97 7.26
C ALA A 398 -31.13 17.88 6.19
N ALA A 399 -29.80 18.03 6.21
CA ALA A 399 -29.07 18.79 5.22
C ALA A 399 -29.13 18.13 3.84
N ILE A 400 -29.01 18.94 2.80
CA ILE A 400 -29.14 18.48 1.41
C ILE A 400 -27.84 17.83 0.92
N ASP A 401 -26.69 18.29 1.41
CA ASP A 401 -25.37 17.84 1.01
C ASP A 401 -24.33 18.01 2.15
N PRO A 402 -23.14 17.38 2.05
CA PRO A 402 -22.10 17.47 3.09
C PRO A 402 -21.60 18.90 3.39
N PRO A 403 -21.49 19.82 2.40
CA PRO A 403 -21.21 21.23 2.71
C PRO A 403 -22.27 21.89 3.59
N ALA A 404 -23.56 21.62 3.35
CA ALA A 404 -24.64 22.13 4.19
C ALA A 404 -24.62 21.51 5.59
N GLU A 405 -24.29 20.22 5.72
CA GLU A 405 -24.09 19.57 7.03
C GLU A 405 -23.02 20.30 7.85
N LEU A 406 -21.89 20.63 7.22
CA LEU A 406 -20.81 21.39 7.86
C LEU A 406 -21.25 22.81 8.23
N GLU A 407 -21.94 23.52 7.34
CA GLU A 407 -22.42 24.89 7.62
C GLU A 407 -23.35 24.93 8.83
N ILE A 408 -24.30 23.99 8.91
CA ILE A 408 -25.21 23.84 10.06
C ILE A 408 -24.43 23.52 11.33
N ALA A 409 -23.48 22.57 11.27
CA ALA A 409 -22.64 22.23 12.41
C ALA A 409 -21.85 23.45 12.93
N LEU A 410 -21.26 24.25 12.04
CA LEU A 410 -20.49 25.43 12.42
C LEU A 410 -21.38 26.55 12.97
N GLU A 411 -22.58 26.73 12.42
CA GLU A 411 -23.52 27.74 12.92
C GLU A 411 -23.99 27.42 14.35
N LEU A 412 -24.16 26.14 14.69
CA LEU A 412 -24.67 25.74 16.01
C LEU A 412 -23.55 25.57 17.04
N TYR A 413 -22.44 24.92 16.67
CA TYR A 413 -21.43 24.43 17.60
C TYR A 413 -20.10 25.21 17.58
N ALA A 414 -19.96 26.27 16.78
CA ALA A 414 -18.69 27.03 16.69
C ALA A 414 -18.86 28.56 16.79
N ARG A 415 -19.97 29.06 17.35
CA ARG A 415 -20.30 30.50 17.47
C ARG A 415 -19.27 31.29 18.28
N THR A 416 -18.88 30.81 19.46
CA THR A 416 -17.94 31.48 20.37
C THR A 416 -16.56 31.48 19.74
N THR A 417 -16.12 30.33 19.26
CA THR A 417 -14.81 30.16 18.60
C THR A 417 -14.71 31.05 17.37
N ARG A 418 -15.73 31.08 16.49
CA ARG A 418 -15.80 31.99 15.33
C ARG A 418 -15.67 33.46 15.68
N LYS A 419 -16.25 33.88 16.81
CA LYS A 419 -16.28 35.30 17.21
C LYS A 419 -14.96 35.76 17.83
N TYR A 420 -14.32 34.93 18.64
CA TYR A 420 -13.20 35.36 19.48
C TYR A 420 -11.85 34.76 19.08
N HIS A 421 -11.84 33.67 18.31
CA HIS A 421 -10.65 32.90 17.96
C HIS A 421 -10.67 32.48 16.47
N PRO A 422 -10.43 33.41 15.54
CA PRO A 422 -10.60 33.17 14.09
C PRO A 422 -9.69 32.08 13.50
N THR A 423 -8.47 31.91 14.02
CA THR A 423 -7.54 30.88 13.53
C THR A 423 -7.95 29.51 14.07
N LEU A 424 -8.30 29.43 15.35
CA LEU A 424 -8.84 28.20 15.95
C LEU A 424 -10.19 27.82 15.33
N TYR A 425 -10.99 28.79 14.89
CA TYR A 425 -12.22 28.54 14.14
C TYR A 425 -11.94 27.90 12.78
N ALA A 426 -10.96 28.42 12.01
CA ALA A 426 -10.59 27.83 10.73
C ALA A 426 -10.08 26.39 10.89
N GLN A 427 -9.36 26.10 11.98
CA GLN A 427 -8.94 24.75 12.33
C GLN A 427 -10.14 23.86 12.69
N LEU A 428 -11.05 24.34 13.54
CA LEU A 428 -12.27 23.62 13.90
C LEU A 428 -13.17 23.36 12.69
N GLU A 429 -13.26 24.30 11.74
CA GLU A 429 -13.97 24.14 10.47
C GLU A 429 -13.41 22.97 9.65
N ASN A 430 -12.09 22.88 9.49
CA ASN A 430 -11.45 21.74 8.85
C ASN A 430 -11.71 20.43 9.60
N THR A 431 -11.58 20.44 10.92
CA THR A 431 -11.82 19.28 11.79
C THR A 431 -13.25 18.77 11.68
N LEU A 432 -14.26 19.64 11.81
CA LEU A 432 -15.66 19.24 11.69
C LEU A 432 -16.00 18.80 10.27
N GLY A 433 -15.37 19.41 9.25
CA GLY A 433 -15.49 18.94 7.86
C GLY A 433 -15.05 17.48 7.69
N LYS A 434 -13.94 17.09 8.35
CA LYS A 434 -13.50 15.69 8.40
C LYS A 434 -14.47 14.79 9.16
N VAL A 435 -15.01 15.24 10.29
CA VAL A 435 -16.00 14.47 11.08
C VAL A 435 -17.23 14.15 10.24
N VAL A 436 -17.81 15.17 9.59
CA VAL A 436 -18.99 15.03 8.72
C VAL A 436 -18.69 14.15 7.51
N SER A 437 -17.48 14.25 6.94
CA SER A 437 -17.05 13.43 5.80
C SER A 437 -16.56 12.02 6.19
N HIS A 438 -16.70 11.62 7.45
CA HIS A 438 -16.21 10.33 7.99
C HIS A 438 -14.70 10.08 7.78
N ILE A 439 -13.89 11.14 7.74
CA ILE A 439 -12.43 11.08 7.66
C ILE A 439 -11.86 10.97 9.07
N ALA A 440 -10.95 10.03 9.31
CA ALA A 440 -10.31 9.80 10.59
C ALA A 440 -9.55 11.06 11.07
N LEU A 441 -9.76 11.44 12.33
CA LEU A 441 -9.06 12.54 12.99
C LEU A 441 -7.77 12.06 13.65
N SER A 442 -6.79 12.96 13.69
CA SER A 442 -5.65 12.84 14.61
C SER A 442 -6.07 13.12 16.07
N LEU A 443 -5.17 12.79 17.01
CA LEU A 443 -5.35 13.06 18.44
C LEU A 443 -5.69 14.54 18.71
N GLU A 444 -4.91 15.46 18.16
CA GLU A 444 -5.10 16.91 18.33
C GLU A 444 -6.41 17.39 17.75
N GLU A 445 -6.74 16.97 16.53
CA GLU A 445 -7.98 17.37 15.88
C GLU A 445 -9.19 16.87 16.68
N LEU A 446 -9.13 15.67 17.26
CA LEU A 446 -10.18 15.18 18.13
C LEU A 446 -10.26 15.97 19.44
N ILE A 447 -9.13 16.31 20.06
CA ILE A 447 -9.11 17.18 21.25
C ILE A 447 -9.71 18.55 20.91
N ASP A 448 -9.38 19.14 19.77
CA ASP A 448 -9.95 20.40 19.31
C ASP A 448 -11.46 20.29 19.06
N ALA A 449 -11.92 19.22 18.39
CA ALA A 449 -13.34 18.95 18.17
C ALA A 449 -14.11 18.87 19.49
N LEU A 450 -13.52 18.27 20.54
CA LEU A 450 -14.15 18.12 21.84
C LEU A 450 -14.10 19.39 22.71
N THR A 451 -13.07 20.22 22.55
CA THR A 451 -12.80 21.33 23.49
C THR A 451 -13.07 22.72 22.93
N LEU A 452 -13.16 22.87 21.60
CA LEU A 452 -13.50 24.13 20.92
C LEU A 452 -14.96 24.20 20.46
N THR A 453 -15.70 23.08 20.53
CA THR A 453 -17.14 23.07 20.27
C THR A 453 -17.90 23.73 21.41
N ASP A 454 -18.86 24.56 21.04
CA ASP A 454 -19.72 25.25 21.97
C ASP A 454 -20.73 24.32 22.62
N GLN A 455 -21.17 24.74 23.81
CA GLN A 455 -22.25 24.10 24.54
C GLN A 455 -23.57 24.43 23.83
N TYR A 456 -24.15 23.45 23.15
CA TYR A 456 -25.46 23.57 22.51
C TYR A 456 -26.40 22.49 23.05
N ASP A 457 -27.55 22.91 23.55
CA ASP A 457 -28.61 21.99 23.96
C ASP A 457 -29.21 21.34 22.72
N THR A 458 -28.88 20.07 22.51
CA THR A 458 -29.40 19.26 21.41
C THR A 458 -30.89 19.00 21.59
N ARG A 459 -31.61 18.81 20.48
CA ARG A 459 -33.02 18.40 20.50
C ARG A 459 -33.26 17.07 21.21
N ASP A 460 -32.23 16.23 21.27
CA ASP A 460 -32.22 14.99 22.02
C ASP A 460 -31.34 15.15 23.29
N PRO A 461 -31.95 15.13 24.50
CA PRO A 461 -31.23 15.29 25.76
C PRO A 461 -30.40 14.05 26.16
N ASP A 462 -30.68 12.87 25.58
CA ASP A 462 -29.99 11.62 25.92
C ASP A 462 -28.60 11.51 25.26
N THR A 463 -28.32 12.33 24.24
CA THR A 463 -27.05 12.37 23.49
C THR A 463 -26.06 13.41 24.00
N SER A 464 -26.06 13.76 25.30
CA SER A 464 -25.28 14.89 25.84
C SER A 464 -23.74 14.68 25.89
N LEU A 465 -23.10 14.58 24.71
CA LEU A 465 -21.64 14.60 24.55
C LEU A 465 -21.04 15.77 25.33
N HIS A 466 -21.73 16.91 25.30
CA HIS A 466 -21.40 18.15 26.00
C HIS A 466 -20.93 17.96 27.46
N LYS A 467 -21.62 17.14 28.26
CA LYS A 467 -21.25 16.91 29.66
C LYS A 467 -19.95 16.11 29.79
N SER A 468 -19.61 15.34 28.77
CA SER A 468 -18.43 14.47 28.73
C SER A 468 -17.27 14.99 27.87
N SER A 469 -17.44 16.05 27.05
CA SER A 469 -16.48 16.38 25.98
C SER A 469 -15.04 16.59 26.50
N PHE A 470 -14.86 17.39 27.55
CA PHE A 470 -13.55 17.63 28.15
C PHE A 470 -12.99 16.40 28.87
N TYR A 471 -13.84 15.58 29.49
CA TYR A 471 -13.46 14.29 30.05
C TYR A 471 -12.94 13.34 28.96
N LEU A 472 -13.64 13.23 27.81
CA LEU A 472 -13.23 12.39 26.70
C LEU A 472 -11.91 12.85 26.10
N ALA A 473 -11.68 14.17 26.01
CA ALA A 473 -10.40 14.71 25.56
C ALA A 473 -9.25 14.29 26.50
N LEU A 474 -9.46 14.34 27.83
CA LEU A 474 -8.49 13.85 28.81
C LEU A 474 -8.32 12.33 28.75
N GLN A 475 -9.40 11.57 28.54
CA GLN A 475 -9.37 10.11 28.43
C GLN A 475 -8.54 9.67 27.23
N VAL A 476 -8.79 10.26 26.07
CA VAL A 476 -8.04 9.99 24.84
C VAL A 476 -6.57 10.38 25.01
N LEU A 477 -6.28 11.54 25.62
CA LEU A 477 -4.91 11.95 25.94
C LEU A 477 -4.22 10.96 26.88
N ASN A 478 -4.92 10.50 27.92
CA ASN A 478 -4.36 9.60 28.93
C ASN A 478 -3.92 8.25 28.33
N VAL A 479 -4.74 7.65 27.45
CA VAL A 479 -4.39 6.37 26.82
C VAL A 479 -3.21 6.53 25.86
N ASN A 480 -3.10 7.68 25.19
CA ASN A 480 -2.00 7.95 24.26
C ASN A 480 -0.73 8.50 24.95
N TRP A 481 -0.83 8.91 26.22
CA TRP A 481 0.26 9.55 26.96
C TRP A 481 1.62 8.83 26.88
N PRO A 482 1.72 7.50 27.07
CA PRO A 482 3.01 6.80 27.03
C PRO A 482 3.73 6.88 25.68
N HIS A 483 3.01 7.24 24.61
CA HIS A 483 3.49 7.24 23.24
C HIS A 483 3.77 8.65 22.71
N LEU A 484 3.48 9.68 23.51
CA LEU A 484 3.73 11.07 23.16
C LEU A 484 5.07 11.54 23.72
N ASP A 485 5.66 12.54 23.05
CA ASP A 485 6.75 13.29 23.65
C ASP A 485 6.27 13.93 24.98
N PRO A 486 7.06 13.86 26.08
CA PRO A 486 6.64 14.39 27.37
C PRO A 486 6.23 15.87 27.33
N GLY A 487 6.89 16.69 26.52
CA GLY A 487 6.53 18.09 26.34
C GLY A 487 5.19 18.25 25.61
N ARG A 488 4.94 17.43 24.59
CA ARG A 488 3.65 17.41 23.86
C ARG A 488 2.50 16.97 24.76
N ALA A 489 2.70 15.93 25.57
CA ALA A 489 1.67 15.41 26.47
C ALA A 489 1.28 16.44 27.55
N ASP A 490 2.29 17.08 28.17
CA ASP A 490 2.08 18.13 29.17
C ASP A 490 1.36 19.35 28.57
N TYR A 491 1.81 19.81 27.39
CA TYR A 491 1.17 20.89 26.65
C TYR A 491 -0.32 20.61 26.39
N LEU A 492 -0.66 19.43 25.86
CA LEU A 492 -2.06 19.07 25.56
C LEU A 492 -2.91 19.02 26.83
N LEU A 493 -2.37 18.50 27.94
CA LEU A 493 -3.06 18.50 29.23
C LEU A 493 -3.37 19.92 29.71
N ARG A 494 -2.37 20.81 29.68
CA ARG A 494 -2.52 22.21 30.07
C ARG A 494 -3.50 22.93 29.16
N LEU A 495 -3.47 22.65 27.85
CA LEU A 495 -4.39 23.21 26.87
C LEU A 495 -5.84 22.81 27.14
N ILE A 496 -6.12 21.53 27.40
CA ILE A 496 -7.46 21.04 27.71
C ILE A 496 -8.00 21.75 28.95
N TRP A 497 -7.22 21.80 30.03
CA TRP A 497 -7.62 22.49 31.26
C TRP A 497 -7.81 24.00 31.08
N LYS A 498 -6.94 24.66 30.30
CA LYS A 498 -7.13 26.08 29.94
C LYS A 498 -8.50 26.28 29.27
N ARG A 499 -8.87 25.41 28.33
CA ARG A 499 -10.16 25.47 27.63
C ARG A 499 -11.35 25.17 28.54
N VAL A 500 -11.23 24.25 29.51
CA VAL A 500 -12.24 24.03 30.56
C VAL A 500 -12.51 25.30 31.36
N TYR A 501 -11.45 26.00 31.76
CA TYR A 501 -11.59 27.23 32.55
C TYR A 501 -12.15 28.39 31.71
N VAL A 502 -11.76 28.51 30.44
CA VAL A 502 -12.28 29.57 29.58
C VAL A 502 -13.74 29.34 29.17
N SER A 503 -14.17 28.09 29.01
CA SER A 503 -15.57 27.74 28.70
C SER A 503 -16.52 27.93 29.89
N THR A 504 -16.00 27.99 31.12
CA THR A 504 -16.80 28.18 32.33
C THR A 504 -17.23 29.65 32.50
N ASN A 505 -18.53 29.90 32.68
CA ASN A 505 -19.06 31.24 32.90
C ASN A 505 -18.90 31.73 34.36
N TRP A 506 -17.68 32.12 34.72
CA TRP A 506 -17.33 32.62 36.06
C TRP A 506 -18.12 33.87 36.47
N GLY A 507 -18.52 34.70 35.51
CA GLY A 507 -19.33 35.88 35.76
C GLY A 507 -20.71 35.52 36.31
N ALA A 508 -21.32 34.44 35.84
CA ALA A 508 -22.61 33.94 36.33
C ALA A 508 -22.50 33.39 37.76
N LEU A 509 -21.44 32.63 38.06
CA LEU A 509 -21.16 32.11 39.40
C LEU A 509 -20.90 33.25 40.41
N ASN A 510 -20.11 34.26 40.02
CA ASN A 510 -19.68 35.31 40.94
C ASN A 510 -20.72 36.45 41.15
N ARG A 511 -21.56 36.79 40.15
CA ARG A 511 -22.45 37.97 40.20
C ARG A 511 -23.55 37.95 41.27
N LYS A 512 -23.79 36.82 41.96
CA LYS A 512 -24.90 36.68 42.92
C LYS A 512 -24.59 35.83 44.16
N HIS A 513 -23.34 35.39 44.35
CA HIS A 513 -22.97 34.45 45.41
C HIS A 513 -23.30 34.97 46.82
N GLU A 514 -23.11 36.26 47.08
CA GLU A 514 -23.33 36.82 48.43
C GLU A 514 -24.82 36.86 48.86
N SER A 515 -25.78 36.61 47.95
CA SER A 515 -27.21 36.68 48.24
C SER A 515 -28.04 35.49 47.73
N ARG A 516 -27.40 34.46 47.19
CA ARG A 516 -28.06 33.30 46.56
C ARG A 516 -28.05 32.10 47.53
N PRO A 517 -29.13 31.31 47.62
CA PRO A 517 -29.12 30.05 48.36
C PRO A 517 -28.00 29.12 47.89
N GLU A 518 -27.44 28.34 48.80
CA GLU A 518 -26.35 27.40 48.53
C GLU A 518 -26.75 26.38 47.44
N ASP A 519 -27.98 25.87 47.50
CA ASP A 519 -28.53 24.92 46.52
C ASP A 519 -28.53 25.46 45.08
N GLU A 520 -28.98 26.70 44.87
CA GLU A 520 -28.95 27.34 43.54
C GLU A 520 -27.52 27.56 43.02
N THR A 521 -26.55 27.69 43.93
CA THR A 521 -25.14 27.86 43.58
C THR A 521 -24.53 26.51 43.20
N HIS A 522 -24.84 25.46 43.94
CA HIS A 522 -24.47 24.08 43.61
C HIS A 522 -25.07 23.64 42.27
N ASP A 523 -26.32 23.98 41.98
CA ASP A 523 -26.94 23.65 40.69
C ASP A 523 -26.28 24.38 39.52
N LEU A 524 -25.85 25.63 39.71
CA LEU A 524 -25.03 26.30 38.70
C LEU A 524 -23.68 25.60 38.49
N MET A 525 -23.01 25.17 39.57
CA MET A 525 -21.74 24.45 39.47
C MET A 525 -21.91 23.13 38.74
N ARG A 526 -22.96 22.37 39.06
CA ARG A 526 -23.28 21.08 38.42
C ARG A 526 -23.47 21.21 36.92
N ASN A 527 -23.92 22.36 36.43
CA ASN A 527 -24.09 22.65 35.00
C ASN A 527 -22.84 23.24 34.34
N THR A 528 -21.67 23.24 35.00
CA THR A 528 -20.41 23.69 34.39
C THR A 528 -19.62 22.53 33.80
N PRO A 529 -18.88 22.76 32.69
CA PRO A 529 -17.99 21.75 32.13
C PRO A 529 -16.88 21.35 33.12
N LEU A 530 -16.45 22.27 34.00
CA LEU A 530 -15.47 21.99 35.05
C LEU A 530 -15.97 20.90 36.02
N TYR A 531 -17.19 21.05 36.54
CA TYR A 531 -17.77 20.07 37.46
C TYR A 531 -17.87 18.69 36.82
N HIS A 532 -18.45 18.61 35.62
CA HIS A 532 -18.60 17.33 34.93
C HIS A 532 -17.26 16.65 34.62
N THR A 533 -16.24 17.42 34.22
CA THR A 533 -14.90 16.89 33.96
C THR A 533 -14.26 16.29 35.21
N ILE A 534 -14.40 16.97 36.36
CA ILE A 534 -13.85 16.47 37.63
C ILE A 534 -14.61 15.23 38.11
N MET A 535 -15.95 15.27 38.05
CA MET A 535 -16.81 14.16 38.48
C MET A 535 -16.52 12.90 37.64
N LEU A 536 -16.68 12.98 36.31
CA LEU A 536 -16.45 11.85 35.41
C LEU A 536 -15.01 11.33 35.46
N GLY A 537 -14.02 12.24 35.53
CA GLY A 537 -12.62 11.85 35.62
C GLY A 537 -12.27 11.17 36.96
N THR A 538 -12.93 11.55 38.06
CA THR A 538 -12.70 10.89 39.36
C THR A 538 -13.41 9.55 39.42
N GLU A 539 -14.67 9.48 38.99
CA GLU A 539 -15.48 8.26 38.90
C GLU A 539 -14.78 7.18 38.09
N ASN A 540 -14.21 7.56 36.94
CA ASN A 540 -13.48 6.65 36.05
C ASN A 540 -11.98 6.51 36.38
N LEU A 541 -11.56 6.92 37.58
CA LEU A 541 -10.18 6.77 38.11
C LEU A 541 -9.08 7.41 37.23
N LEU A 542 -9.46 8.34 36.35
CA LEU A 542 -8.56 9.00 35.41
C LEU A 542 -7.47 9.81 36.13
N PHE A 543 -7.82 10.42 37.28
CA PHE A 543 -6.90 11.25 38.06
C PHE A 543 -6.12 10.50 39.14
N THR A 544 -6.46 9.24 39.42
CA THR A 544 -5.82 8.42 40.47
C THR A 544 -4.94 7.33 39.89
N GLN A 545 -5.29 6.79 38.72
CA GLN A 545 -4.56 5.73 38.02
C GLN A 545 -3.96 6.16 36.68
N GLY A 546 -4.35 7.34 36.17
CA GLY A 546 -3.85 7.89 34.91
C GLY A 546 -2.67 8.85 35.06
N PHE A 547 -2.15 9.31 33.92
CA PHE A 547 -1.14 10.35 33.81
C PHE A 547 -1.73 11.76 33.92
N THR A 548 -3.01 11.91 33.61
CA THR A 548 -3.70 13.19 33.66
C THR A 548 -4.07 13.55 35.09
N GLN A 549 -3.76 14.77 35.51
CA GLN A 549 -4.09 15.31 36.83
C GLN A 549 -4.95 16.56 36.70
N ILE A 550 -5.63 16.94 37.78
CA ILE A 550 -6.36 18.20 37.86
C ILE A 550 -5.35 19.34 38.06
N LEU A 551 -5.21 20.23 37.08
CA LEU A 551 -4.30 21.37 37.12
C LEU A 551 -5.01 22.63 37.62
N ALA A 552 -4.33 23.49 38.39
CA ALA A 552 -4.94 24.74 38.83
C ALA A 552 -5.02 25.76 37.67
N PRO A 553 -5.92 26.76 37.72
CA PRO A 553 -5.98 27.84 36.73
C PRO A 553 -4.65 28.56 36.52
N ALA A 554 -3.84 28.68 37.58
CA ALA A 554 -2.52 29.30 37.54
C ALA A 554 -1.45 28.41 36.87
N ASP A 555 -1.66 27.11 36.70
CA ASP A 555 -0.66 26.22 36.11
C ASP A 555 -0.84 26.04 34.59
N VAL A 556 -1.95 26.54 34.05
CA VAL A 556 -2.34 26.35 32.65
C VAL A 556 -2.37 27.64 31.84
N HIS A 557 -2.16 28.79 32.49
CA HIS A 557 -1.89 30.04 31.79
C HIS A 557 -0.58 29.87 31.00
N ASP A 558 -0.53 30.35 29.75
CA ASP A 558 0.56 30.19 28.77
C ASP A 558 0.49 28.97 27.83
N ALA A 559 -0.38 27.98 28.08
CA ALA A 559 -0.42 26.77 27.26
C ALA A 559 -0.72 27.08 25.78
N GLY A 560 0.17 26.71 24.85
CA GLY A 560 -0.02 26.92 23.41
C GLY A 560 0.27 28.35 22.94
N THR A 561 1.02 29.12 23.73
CA THR A 561 1.47 30.47 23.36
C THR A 561 2.90 30.50 22.81
N THR A 562 3.61 29.37 22.85
CA THR A 562 5.00 29.30 22.37
C THR A 562 5.11 28.55 21.05
N ALA A 563 6.00 29.02 20.18
CA ALA A 563 6.31 28.33 18.92
C ALA A 563 6.93 26.93 19.15
N ALA A 564 7.62 26.74 20.28
CA ALA A 564 8.27 25.46 20.60
C ALA A 564 7.25 24.35 20.88
N GLU A 565 6.16 24.66 21.60
CA GLU A 565 5.07 23.72 21.88
C GLU A 565 4.34 23.28 20.60
N LEU A 566 4.25 24.17 19.61
CA LEU A 566 3.47 23.95 18.38
C LEU A 566 4.33 23.53 17.18
N ALA A 567 5.66 23.50 17.31
CA ALA A 567 6.59 23.26 16.21
C ALA A 567 6.37 21.91 15.50
N TYR A 568 5.83 20.92 16.21
CA TYR A 568 5.60 19.58 15.66
C TYR A 568 4.42 19.50 14.68
N LEU A 569 3.55 20.50 14.63
CA LEU A 569 2.35 20.50 13.78
C LEU A 569 2.65 20.86 12.31
N GLN A 570 3.91 21.23 11.98
CA GLN A 570 4.40 21.45 10.61
C GLN A 570 3.52 22.36 9.71
N HIS A 571 2.86 23.35 10.29
CA HIS A 571 2.10 24.37 9.56
C HIS A 571 2.98 25.59 9.20
N GLY A 572 2.48 26.44 8.30
CA GLY A 572 3.18 27.67 7.91
C GLY A 572 3.22 28.72 9.03
N ASP A 573 4.22 29.61 8.98
CA ASP A 573 4.49 30.64 10.00
C ASP A 573 3.27 31.54 10.29
N ASP A 574 2.46 31.85 9.28
CA ASP A 574 1.26 32.69 9.41
C ASP A 574 0.17 32.01 10.26
N TRP A 575 -0.02 30.70 10.08
CA TRP A 575 -0.97 29.92 10.89
C TRP A 575 -0.49 29.84 12.33
N LEU A 576 0.81 29.60 12.54
CA LEU A 576 1.41 29.50 13.86
C LEU A 576 1.23 30.80 14.66
N ALA A 577 1.50 31.94 14.03
CA ALA A 577 1.28 33.26 14.64
C ALA A 577 -0.20 33.50 14.98
N GLY A 578 -1.12 33.02 14.14
CA GLY A 578 -2.56 33.11 14.36
C GLY A 578 -3.04 32.28 15.57
N VAL A 579 -2.59 31.03 15.67
CA VAL A 579 -2.95 30.13 16.78
C VAL A 579 -2.39 30.63 18.10
N ILE A 580 -1.13 31.10 18.13
CA ILE A 580 -0.53 31.69 19.33
C ILE A 580 -1.37 32.88 19.80
N LYS A 581 -1.72 33.80 18.89
CA LYS A 581 -2.53 34.97 19.21
C LYS A 581 -3.92 34.60 19.77
N ASP A 582 -4.56 33.59 19.21
CA ASP A 582 -5.86 33.12 19.69
C ASP A 582 -5.73 32.50 21.09
N ASN A 583 -4.68 31.71 21.34
CA ASN A 583 -4.36 31.14 22.65
C ASN A 583 -4.01 32.21 23.70
N GLU A 584 -3.27 33.25 23.34
CA GLU A 584 -3.01 34.42 24.20
C GLU A 584 -4.31 35.18 24.53
N SER A 585 -5.28 35.18 23.62
CA SER A 585 -6.61 35.75 23.88
C SER A 585 -7.38 34.94 24.94
N MET A 586 -7.24 33.60 24.92
CA MET A 586 -7.78 32.73 25.96
C MET A 586 -7.11 33.00 27.31
N ASP A 587 -5.79 33.19 27.33
CA ASP A 587 -5.06 33.54 28.56
C ASP A 587 -5.54 34.85 29.18
N ARG A 588 -5.78 35.89 28.37
CA ARG A 588 -6.36 37.14 28.86
C ARG A 588 -7.73 36.94 29.50
N THR A 589 -8.53 36.03 28.95
CA THR A 589 -9.85 35.69 29.51
C THR A 589 -9.72 34.96 30.84
N LEU A 590 -8.80 33.98 30.92
CA LEU A 590 -8.49 33.23 32.14
C LEU A 590 -7.94 34.14 33.25
N LEU A 591 -6.98 35.00 32.93
CA LEU A 591 -6.41 35.97 33.87
C LEU A 591 -7.50 36.92 34.41
N SER A 592 -8.37 37.43 33.53
CA SER A 592 -9.49 38.27 33.98
C SER A 592 -10.47 37.49 34.87
N ALA A 593 -10.64 36.18 34.68
CA ALA A 593 -11.50 35.36 35.52
C ALA A 593 -10.88 35.10 36.90
N MET A 594 -9.56 34.90 36.97
CA MET A 594 -8.82 34.78 38.22
C MET A 594 -8.87 36.08 39.03
N GLU A 595 -8.64 37.23 38.39
CA GLU A 595 -8.60 38.53 39.08
C GLU A 595 -9.98 39.04 39.51
N LYS A 596 -11.01 38.93 38.64
CA LYS A 596 -12.31 39.58 38.87
C LYS A 596 -13.39 38.66 39.43
N TYR A 597 -13.29 37.37 39.15
CA TYR A 597 -14.37 36.41 39.45
C TYR A 597 -13.95 35.33 40.42
N LYS A 598 -12.79 35.45 41.08
CA LYS A 598 -12.29 34.49 42.09
C LYS A 598 -12.27 33.04 41.58
N CYS A 599 -11.92 32.85 40.30
CA CYS A 599 -11.93 31.54 39.64
C CYS A 599 -11.24 30.43 40.47
N ALA A 600 -10.09 30.70 41.10
CA ALA A 600 -9.38 29.71 41.91
C ALA A 600 -10.16 29.21 43.14
N GLU A 601 -10.90 30.10 43.82
CA GLU A 601 -11.75 29.73 44.96
C GLU A 601 -12.89 28.83 44.48
N TRP A 602 -13.54 29.22 43.37
CA TRP A 602 -14.62 28.44 42.78
C TRP A 602 -14.18 27.09 42.23
N THR A 603 -12.99 26.98 41.66
CA THR A 603 -12.44 25.68 41.22
C THR A 603 -12.29 24.72 42.39
N THR A 604 -11.84 25.22 43.55
CA THR A 604 -11.71 24.42 44.78
C THR A 604 -13.07 23.95 45.26
N GLU A 605 -14.08 24.83 45.22
CA GLU A 605 -15.44 24.52 45.64
C GLU A 605 -16.14 23.55 44.68
N CYS A 606 -16.02 23.74 43.36
CA CYS A 606 -16.50 22.78 42.36
C CYS A 606 -15.89 21.39 42.56
N LYS A 607 -14.59 21.32 42.87
CA LYS A 607 -13.90 20.07 43.17
C LYS A 607 -14.47 19.42 44.44
N ARG A 608 -14.66 20.20 45.51
CA ARG A 608 -15.25 19.71 46.77
C ARG A 608 -16.65 19.15 46.54
N LEU A 609 -17.50 19.89 45.82
CA LEU A 609 -18.87 19.49 45.52
C LEU A 609 -18.91 18.22 44.66
N ALA A 610 -18.10 18.15 43.58
CA ALA A 610 -18.06 16.97 42.72
C ALA A 610 -17.64 15.69 43.48
N LEU A 611 -16.68 15.80 44.39
CA LEU A 611 -16.25 14.68 45.22
C LEU A 611 -17.32 14.27 46.25
N ALA A 612 -17.99 15.23 46.87
CA ALA A 612 -19.07 14.96 47.82
C ALA A 612 -20.28 14.31 47.14
N ASP A 613 -20.70 14.84 45.98
CA ASP A 613 -21.80 14.25 45.19
C ASP A 613 -21.44 12.81 44.74
N LEU A 614 -20.19 12.56 44.35
CA LEU A 614 -19.73 11.21 43.99
C LEU A 614 -19.76 10.23 45.16
N GLU A 615 -19.35 10.65 46.36
CA GLU A 615 -19.44 9.83 47.57
C GLU A 615 -20.90 9.45 47.89
N ILE A 616 -21.81 10.42 47.78
CA ILE A 616 -23.26 10.18 47.93
C ILE A 616 -23.78 9.20 46.87
N HIS A 617 -23.37 9.35 45.61
CA HIS A 617 -23.75 8.43 44.52
C HIS A 617 -23.23 7.01 44.78
N GLN A 618 -21.98 6.86 45.22
CA GLN A 618 -21.41 5.55 45.54
C GLN A 618 -22.08 4.89 46.75
N GLU A 619 -22.44 5.66 47.78
CA GLU A 619 -23.19 5.19 48.93
C GLU A 619 -24.62 4.74 48.53
N ALA A 620 -25.28 5.50 47.66
CA ALA A 620 -26.60 5.15 47.14
C ALA A 620 -26.54 3.86 46.31
N GLU A 621 -25.58 3.73 45.38
CA GLU A 621 -25.38 2.50 44.60
C GLU A 621 -24.99 1.29 45.47
N ALA A 622 -24.25 1.51 46.56
CA ALA A 622 -23.94 0.45 47.51
C ALA A 622 -25.19 0.02 48.29
N ALA A 623 -26.01 0.97 48.74
CA ALA A 623 -27.28 0.71 49.41
C ALA A 623 -28.28 0.00 48.48
N ASP A 624 -28.35 0.38 47.20
CA ASP A 624 -29.18 -0.29 46.21
C ASP A 624 -28.70 -1.72 45.94
N ARG A 625 -27.39 -1.94 45.81
CA ARG A 625 -26.82 -3.31 45.69
C ARG A 625 -27.06 -4.16 46.93
N GLU A 626 -26.99 -3.58 48.13
CA GLU A 626 -27.33 -4.27 49.37
C GLU A 626 -28.83 -4.58 49.47
N ALA A 627 -29.69 -3.67 49.00
CA ALA A 627 -31.14 -3.88 48.94
C ALA A 627 -31.53 -4.94 47.90
N GLU A 628 -30.88 -4.96 46.73
CA GLU A 628 -31.05 -6.01 45.72
C GLU A 628 -30.57 -7.38 46.23
N ALA A 629 -29.39 -7.43 46.86
CA ALA A 629 -28.89 -8.67 47.48
C ALA A 629 -29.77 -9.13 48.65
N GLY A 630 -30.35 -8.20 49.41
CA GLY A 630 -31.31 -8.48 50.47
C GLY A 630 -32.65 -9.01 49.93
N PHE A 631 -33.15 -8.43 48.83
CA PHE A 631 -34.36 -8.88 48.15
C PHE A 631 -34.17 -10.26 47.50
N GLU A 632 -33.01 -10.52 46.90
CA GLU A 632 -32.64 -11.81 46.33
C GLU A 632 -32.53 -12.89 47.44
N ALA A 633 -31.95 -12.54 48.59
CA ALA A 633 -31.91 -13.41 49.77
C ALA A 633 -33.31 -13.67 50.38
N GLU A 634 -34.20 -12.67 50.41
CA GLU A 634 -35.60 -12.85 50.85
C GLU A 634 -36.40 -13.73 49.86
N LEU A 635 -36.15 -13.61 48.55
CA LEU A 635 -36.74 -14.50 47.53
C LEU A 635 -36.25 -15.94 47.69
N GLU A 636 -34.97 -16.16 48.00
CA GLU A 636 -34.41 -17.48 48.30
C GLU A 636 -34.99 -18.09 49.58
N VAL A 637 -35.30 -17.28 50.61
CA VAL A 637 -35.95 -17.76 51.84
C VAL A 637 -37.44 -18.07 51.61
N ALA A 638 -38.14 -17.26 50.81
CA ALA A 638 -39.54 -17.48 50.46
C ALA A 638 -39.75 -18.72 49.56
N THR A 639 -38.79 -19.05 48.71
CA THR A 639 -38.84 -20.24 47.84
C THR A 639 -38.41 -21.53 48.55
N ASN A 640 -37.60 -21.46 49.61
CA ASN A 640 -37.19 -22.61 50.42
C ASN A 640 -38.12 -22.92 51.61
N GLY A 641 -39.12 -22.08 51.89
CA GLY A 641 -40.12 -22.30 52.93
C GLY A 641 -41.37 -23.04 52.44
N HIS A 642 -41.32 -24.36 52.28
CA HIS A 642 -42.53 -25.19 52.16
C HIS A 642 -42.82 -25.95 53.46
N GLY A 643 -43.99 -25.68 54.06
CA GLY A 643 -44.64 -26.51 55.07
C GLY A 643 -46.16 -26.31 55.05
N PRO A 644 -46.99 -27.37 55.05
CA PRO A 644 -48.23 -27.41 54.27
C PRO A 644 -49.49 -27.07 55.07
N GLY A 645 -50.55 -26.62 54.36
CA GLY A 645 -51.93 -26.90 54.80
C GLY A 645 -52.96 -25.80 54.59
N ASN A 646 -53.92 -26.10 53.71
CA ASN A 646 -55.30 -25.61 53.62
C ASN A 646 -55.57 -24.14 53.25
N GLY A 647 -56.45 -24.01 52.24
CA GLY A 647 -56.85 -22.76 51.63
C GLY A 647 -57.66 -21.82 52.53
N ASP A 648 -57.72 -20.56 52.12
CA ASP A 648 -58.95 -19.98 51.61
C ASP A 648 -58.61 -18.71 50.81
N VAL A 649 -59.47 -18.39 49.86
CA VAL A 649 -59.38 -17.25 48.94
C VAL A 649 -59.66 -15.94 49.69
N ARG A 650 -58.84 -14.89 49.49
CA ARG A 650 -59.28 -13.47 49.43
C ARG A 650 -58.16 -12.49 49.02
N GLU A 651 -58.08 -12.27 47.72
CA GLU A 651 -58.16 -10.97 47.02
C GLU A 651 -57.99 -9.70 47.88
N TRP A 652 -56.88 -8.99 47.71
CA TRP A 652 -56.81 -7.52 47.82
C TRP A 652 -56.12 -6.98 46.56
N MET A 653 -56.93 -6.28 45.76
CA MET A 653 -56.53 -5.49 44.59
C MET A 653 -55.62 -4.33 45.01
N ALA A 654 -54.64 -4.01 44.18
CA ALA A 654 -54.08 -2.67 44.06
C ALA A 654 -54.11 -2.31 42.57
N ASP A 655 -54.84 -1.23 42.30
CA ASP A 655 -55.28 -0.74 41.00
C ASP A 655 -54.16 -0.52 39.99
N GLU A 656 -54.43 -0.99 38.76
CA GLU A 656 -53.84 -0.49 37.53
C GLU A 656 -54.25 0.97 37.30
N GLN A 657 -53.25 1.84 37.09
CA GLN A 657 -53.34 2.88 36.06
C GLN A 657 -52.00 2.94 35.31
N ARG A 658 -51.83 1.97 34.40
CA ARG A 658 -51.00 2.10 33.20
C ARG A 658 -51.94 2.43 32.04
N GLU A 659 -52.00 3.70 31.66
CA GLU A 659 -52.32 4.12 30.29
C GLU A 659 -50.98 4.44 29.62
N GLY A 660 -50.62 4.03 28.41
CA GLY A 660 -51.33 3.30 27.35
C GLY A 660 -50.69 3.73 26.02
N TYR A 661 -50.17 2.78 25.23
CA TYR A 661 -49.92 2.87 23.79
C TYR A 661 -49.71 1.42 23.31
N VAL A 662 -50.78 0.66 23.03
CA VAL A 662 -51.45 0.50 21.72
C VAL A 662 -50.45 0.17 20.60
N LEU A 663 -50.21 -1.13 20.42
CA LEU A 663 -49.80 -1.73 19.15
C LEU A 663 -51.08 -2.14 18.42
N GLU A 664 -51.48 -1.35 17.41
CA GLU A 664 -52.45 -1.81 16.41
C GLU A 664 -51.69 -2.59 15.34
N GLU A 665 -51.88 -3.92 15.33
CA GLU A 665 -51.72 -4.73 14.14
C GLU A 665 -52.83 -4.35 13.15
N SER A 666 -52.45 -3.82 11.99
CA SER A 666 -53.34 -3.63 10.84
C SER A 666 -52.87 -4.56 9.73
N ASP A 667 -53.60 -5.66 9.57
CA ASP A 667 -53.57 -6.54 8.40
C ASP A 667 -54.30 -5.84 7.23
N GLY A 668 -53.64 -5.67 6.09
CA GLY A 668 -54.20 -5.01 4.92
C GLY A 668 -53.22 -4.90 3.76
N GLY A 669 -53.34 -5.80 2.78
CA GLY A 669 -52.43 -5.92 1.65
C GLY A 669 -52.56 -4.86 0.55
N ALA A 670 -51.49 -4.73 -0.22
CA ALA A 670 -51.39 -4.29 -1.62
C ALA A 670 -49.93 -4.52 -2.04
N GLU A 671 -49.66 -5.44 -2.94
CA GLU A 671 -49.35 -5.15 -4.36
C GLU A 671 -48.03 -4.39 -4.57
N GLY A 672 -47.02 -5.15 -5.03
CA GLY A 672 -46.04 -4.78 -6.06
C GLY A 672 -45.25 -3.48 -5.91
N GLU A 673 -43.96 -3.62 -5.62
CA GLU A 673 -42.89 -3.05 -6.47
C GLU A 673 -41.56 -3.70 -6.04
N GLU A 674 -41.06 -4.59 -6.90
CA GLU A 674 -39.69 -5.10 -6.86
C GLU A 674 -38.74 -3.96 -7.23
N ASP A 675 -38.17 -3.28 -6.22
CA ASP A 675 -37.05 -2.38 -6.45
C ASP A 675 -35.73 -3.18 -6.42
N HIS A 676 -35.19 -3.33 -7.63
CA HIS A 676 -33.90 -3.86 -7.99
C HIS A 676 -32.78 -3.41 -7.04
N VAL A 677 -32.33 -4.32 -6.16
CA VAL A 677 -30.97 -4.28 -5.64
C VAL A 677 -30.06 -4.72 -6.79
N ASP A 678 -29.24 -3.77 -7.25
CA ASP A 678 -28.33 -3.88 -8.38
C ASP A 678 -27.32 -5.04 -8.16
N GLU A 679 -27.65 -6.23 -8.70
CA GLU A 679 -26.79 -7.42 -8.81
C GLU A 679 -25.62 -7.17 -9.78
N ARG A 680 -24.81 -6.14 -9.55
CA ARG A 680 -23.71 -5.75 -10.44
C ARG A 680 -22.31 -6.11 -9.95
N TRP A 681 -22.19 -7.07 -9.04
CA TRP A 681 -20.92 -7.70 -8.71
C TRP A 681 -21.04 -9.23 -8.69
N ALA A 682 -20.20 -9.87 -9.51
CA ALA A 682 -19.87 -11.29 -9.55
C ALA A 682 -20.89 -12.29 -10.12
N ARG A 683 -21.09 -12.22 -11.45
CA ARG A 683 -20.98 -13.44 -12.29
C ARG A 683 -19.82 -13.28 -13.25
N VAL A 684 -18.60 -13.46 -12.73
CA VAL A 684 -17.49 -13.92 -13.58
C VAL A 684 -17.65 -15.44 -13.64
N ARG A 685 -17.69 -15.99 -14.85
CA ARG A 685 -17.83 -17.42 -15.07
C ARG A 685 -16.65 -18.11 -14.39
N GLU A 686 -16.92 -19.11 -13.54
CA GLU A 686 -15.95 -20.17 -13.25
C GLU A 686 -15.55 -20.79 -14.60
N GLY A 687 -14.37 -20.45 -15.12
CA GLY A 687 -13.93 -20.94 -16.42
C GLY A 687 -12.65 -20.32 -16.97
N ASP A 688 -12.30 -19.10 -16.56
CA ASP A 688 -11.19 -18.35 -17.19
C ASP A 688 -9.95 -18.16 -16.29
N SER A 689 -9.79 -18.97 -15.24
CA SER A 689 -8.58 -18.93 -14.40
C SER A 689 -7.46 -19.77 -15.05
N PRO A 690 -6.28 -19.19 -15.34
CA PRO A 690 -5.17 -19.95 -15.93
C PRO A 690 -4.62 -20.97 -14.92
N HIS A 691 -5.05 -22.23 -15.02
CA HIS A 691 -4.51 -23.37 -14.26
C HIS A 691 -3.12 -23.80 -14.76
N TRP A 692 -2.13 -22.90 -14.76
CA TRP A 692 -0.74 -23.24 -15.09
C TRP A 692 0.15 -23.47 -13.87
N ALA A 693 -0.38 -23.38 -12.65
CA ALA A 693 0.39 -23.69 -11.44
C ALA A 693 0.30 -25.20 -11.15
N VAL A 694 1.43 -25.91 -11.29
CA VAL A 694 1.58 -27.33 -10.92
C VAL A 694 2.53 -27.43 -9.73
N LYS A 695 2.16 -28.28 -8.77
CA LYS A 695 2.92 -28.60 -7.55
C LYS A 695 4.34 -29.06 -7.92
N ILE A 696 5.35 -28.38 -7.39
CA ILE A 696 6.74 -28.87 -7.41
C ILE A 696 6.90 -29.65 -6.10
N GLU A 697 7.02 -30.97 -6.19
CA GLU A 697 7.40 -31.78 -5.05
C GLU A 697 8.91 -31.57 -4.80
N ASP A 698 9.26 -31.11 -3.60
CA ASP A 698 10.64 -31.01 -3.15
C ASP A 698 11.15 -32.42 -2.82
N ASP A 699 11.94 -33.01 -3.72
CA ASP A 699 12.73 -34.21 -3.42
C ASP A 699 13.94 -33.82 -2.56
N GLU A 700 13.73 -33.64 -1.26
CA GLU A 700 14.79 -33.74 -0.25
C GLU A 700 14.55 -35.01 0.58
N GLU A 701 15.25 -36.09 0.23
CA GLU A 701 15.88 -37.04 1.17
C GLU A 701 16.53 -38.21 0.41
N VAL A 702 17.84 -38.08 0.11
CA VAL A 702 18.72 -39.24 -0.03
C VAL A 702 20.02 -38.92 0.69
N GLU A 703 20.06 -39.19 1.99
CA GLU A 703 21.33 -39.42 2.70
C GLU A 703 21.54 -40.93 2.90
N GLN A 704 22.68 -41.39 2.39
CA GLN A 704 23.21 -42.72 2.57
C GLN A 704 23.62 -42.94 4.03
N VAL A 705 23.25 -44.08 4.61
CA VAL A 705 24.05 -44.71 5.67
C VAL A 705 24.25 -46.19 5.35
N ALA A 706 25.52 -46.53 5.16
CA ALA A 706 26.04 -47.88 5.08
C ALA A 706 26.27 -48.48 6.49
N GLY A 707 26.20 -49.81 6.59
CA GLY A 707 26.65 -50.60 7.74
C GLY A 707 25.62 -51.66 8.13
N SER A 708 25.62 -52.85 7.52
CA SER A 708 26.47 -54.02 7.81
C SER A 708 25.98 -54.86 8.99
N GLU A 709 26.00 -56.18 8.75
CA GLU A 709 25.85 -57.32 9.68
C GLU A 709 24.41 -57.80 9.95
N VAL A 710 24.08 -59.11 9.95
CA VAL A 710 24.66 -60.41 9.55
C VAL A 710 23.58 -61.44 9.93
N GLU A 711 23.42 -62.54 9.15
CA GLU A 711 22.73 -63.81 9.51
C GLU A 711 21.21 -63.72 9.82
N ASP A 712 20.31 -64.67 9.53
CA ASP A 712 20.41 -66.07 9.14
C ASP A 712 19.06 -66.56 8.57
N GLU A 713 19.12 -67.65 7.80
CA GLU A 713 18.15 -68.76 7.65
C GLU A 713 16.63 -68.58 7.39
N GLY A 714 16.15 -69.39 6.42
CA GLY A 714 14.77 -69.93 6.34
C GLY A 714 14.06 -69.63 5.01
N ALA A 715 14.36 -70.34 3.91
CA ALA A 715 13.83 -71.66 3.52
C ALA A 715 12.36 -71.67 3.06
N GLU A 716 12.15 -72.33 1.90
CA GLU A 716 10.90 -72.91 1.38
C GLU A 716 9.84 -71.95 0.79
N ASP A 717 9.12 -72.23 -0.30
CA ASP A 717 9.20 -73.21 -1.38
C ASP A 717 8.13 -72.79 -2.42
N VAL A 718 8.40 -73.05 -3.70
CA VAL A 718 7.47 -73.57 -4.73
C VAL A 718 6.18 -72.81 -5.17
N SER A 719 6.05 -72.81 -6.52
CA SER A 719 4.84 -72.77 -7.38
C SER A 719 4.38 -71.40 -7.87
N MET A 720 4.65 -71.01 -9.13
CA MET A 720 3.89 -71.39 -10.35
C MET A 720 2.37 -71.30 -10.23
N GLY A 721 1.79 -70.48 -11.10
CA GLY A 721 0.35 -70.39 -11.36
C GLY A 721 0.06 -69.20 -12.26
N GLU A 722 0.09 -69.45 -13.56
CA GLU A 722 -0.51 -68.61 -14.59
C GLU A 722 -2.02 -68.45 -14.31
N ASP A 723 -2.51 -67.21 -14.35
CA ASP A 723 -3.63 -66.74 -15.20
C ASP A 723 -3.64 -65.21 -15.24
#